data_AF-A0A2M9GLZ7-F1
#
_entry.id   AF-A0A2M9GLZ7-F1
#
_cell.length_a   1.000
_cell.length_b   1.000
_cell.length_c   1.000
_cell.angle_alpha   90.00
_cell.angle_beta   90.00
_cell.angle_gamma   90.00
#
_symmetry.space_group_name_H-M   'P 1'
#
loop_
_entity.id
_entity.type
_entity.pdbx_description
1 polymer ?
#
loop_
_entity_poly.entity_id
_entity_poly.type
_entity_poly.pdbx_seq_one_letter_code
_entity_poly.pdbx_strand_id
1 'polypeptide(L)'
;MDEAIKAAKIEDDKLAATVADSHVDIGWWTWPSDKSSVGQWLKLYNKSWNSEALQTWVKAQNLVPDSLRLRGSTLTAQKRVDGKLTAVKFTPSDKSGWWPLGRQAIESAAMLDPQRTGLAGNGNAKLSPKEVMAFYGGTWPINTVEARELKRDGFPAVNAADNPTRGPMAQQLTLRQYQDTEQESALIKTLLGAIKDKPDDEKIDLGTIRSDIVQGSSLASANSSKPELLKKLRQLPQMASILLAHQADCYAPTRLVDGQLFIKSRGKSGTWKNVTAQVRANAVLAPLLDNAIEKAKSTGGIINSGARADAVQMLRASGLDDFPSTPTVKELRNLISWKLNPIPPGGSLGSYGREYLTDSETPSADHRHRVRRTATDNDPDAKLTLFDCSPKPWAGKTLEQIRKNADKLIAQALSQGEGLARSQTILTRFDGELPFAIADATPGDRQQLLMLRDMLRVDIDLGKKRNLIAGYNLYSASNAGKKLSEVRDELEKHISVTKKLPMEQAVLMTHALLATVAPEFLVKGAGAERVGSLTHVNLRIQTALVEMASQGSSREMDVAQVSSRSVLTPITSSHEELQTALSAGPIYDWALAQGVVTAEDDYSESAVKRALTSYNQRLENYSAMNSDLDSARMGVISRSEMAKQALEKVSPGNENFFSKRIIYAEPDSLIYKTVKAVKALHPLVPDGTTVDGKSVSTAEHAVGTHSILDLYMSGVLTAKNVDTVQWKFASAADRLKFESLKSQLSKLEPLGDVFDDVFNDGTQHLEKFVLQSARVIMSDMPLEDRVRLEFGEVFVVGASPYQLSDGSKLSQAQAQQKMGPLIYAKDTSGDQCYEMLPSGEGYVLRPEYLPAMRALADHDKKWVRVYKNSYPELPADLDILSYFPADTQDRSESNQVPNTFSSKRTDELIKTFKENQLFLNRKLMLESARGVTTNEAIQKRFEAAESFIINTIIPFKSNIEDLASGDPKRMAMGAIGLGLEIFGALFVVAGAVGAAAKAATTAAKLAQYGRAALSMFNLPGAVIDTSKALYRLTSIGVRSIGTHAPKALAKGVSNFRSLASSAGKSNHGYFRNSFKPWTTNDTVGLLSNTGLINTGIGTEAYVQQPPPVPSPGTAVTV
;
A
#
# COMPACT_ATOMS: atom_id res chain seq x y z
N MET A 1 14.11 18.65 -39.75
CA MET A 1 12.76 18.15 -39.43
C MET A 1 12.04 17.82 -40.73
N ASP A 2 11.96 18.77 -41.67
CA ASP A 2 11.34 18.56 -43.00
C ASP A 2 11.90 17.41 -43.83
N GLU A 3 13.21 17.14 -43.82
CA GLU A 3 13.77 16.01 -44.60
C GLU A 3 13.37 14.63 -44.05
N ALA A 4 13.27 14.50 -42.72
CA ALA A 4 12.94 13.24 -42.07
C ALA A 4 11.42 12.96 -42.10
N ILE A 5 10.58 14.01 -42.08
CA ILE A 5 9.13 13.91 -42.33
C ILE A 5 8.88 13.46 -43.77
N LYS A 6 9.59 14.06 -44.74
CA LYS A 6 9.52 13.64 -46.15
C LYS A 6 9.97 12.18 -46.33
N ALA A 7 11.03 11.76 -45.65
CA ALA A 7 11.51 10.37 -45.71
C ALA A 7 10.52 9.37 -45.10
N ALA A 8 9.89 9.70 -43.97
CA ALA A 8 8.86 8.86 -43.36
C ALA A 8 7.63 8.73 -44.25
N LYS A 9 7.15 9.84 -44.86
CA LYS A 9 6.02 9.81 -45.79
C LYS A 9 6.26 8.92 -47.01
N ILE A 10 7.46 8.95 -47.58
CA ILE A 10 7.85 8.08 -48.70
C ILE A 10 7.76 6.60 -48.32
N GLU A 11 8.19 6.25 -47.10
CA GLU A 11 8.13 4.88 -46.60
C GLU A 11 6.71 4.46 -46.22
N ASP A 12 5.90 5.38 -45.70
CA ASP A 12 4.48 5.16 -45.44
C ASP A 12 3.70 4.90 -46.75
N ASP A 13 4.03 5.59 -47.84
CA ASP A 13 3.40 5.38 -49.15
C ASP A 13 3.75 4.00 -49.75
N LYS A 14 4.99 3.55 -49.58
CA LYS A 14 5.38 2.18 -49.95
C LYS A 14 4.67 1.13 -49.10
N LEU A 15 4.53 1.40 -47.81
CA LEU A 15 3.83 0.51 -46.88
C LEU A 15 2.33 0.44 -47.23
N ALA A 16 1.70 1.55 -47.58
CA ALA A 16 0.31 1.60 -48.03
C ALA A 16 0.09 0.70 -49.26
N ALA A 17 1.00 0.75 -50.25
CA ALA A 17 0.92 -0.14 -51.41
C ALA A 17 1.02 -1.63 -51.03
N THR A 18 1.89 -1.97 -50.08
CA THR A 18 2.05 -3.35 -49.58
C THR A 18 0.81 -3.83 -48.82
N VAL A 19 0.22 -2.97 -47.98
CA VAL A 19 -1.04 -3.26 -47.27
C VAL A 19 -2.17 -3.49 -48.28
N ALA A 20 -2.23 -2.65 -49.32
CA ALA A 20 -3.18 -2.81 -50.40
C ALA A 20 -3.00 -4.15 -51.14
N ASP A 21 -1.78 -4.60 -51.41
CA ASP A 21 -1.55 -5.90 -52.05
C ASP A 21 -1.96 -7.09 -51.15
N SER A 22 -1.85 -6.91 -49.83
CA SER A 22 -2.16 -7.95 -48.84
C SER A 22 -3.67 -8.19 -48.63
N HIS A 23 -4.56 -7.42 -49.28
CA HIS A 23 -6.02 -7.62 -49.16
C HIS A 23 -6.52 -8.90 -49.84
N VAL A 24 -5.76 -9.44 -50.81
CA VAL A 24 -6.09 -10.67 -51.54
C VAL A 24 -5.42 -11.89 -50.91
N ASP A 25 -4.15 -11.75 -50.51
CA ASP A 25 -3.37 -12.82 -49.88
C ASP A 25 -2.33 -12.23 -48.90
N ILE A 26 -2.39 -12.67 -47.64
CA ILE A 26 -1.51 -12.23 -46.55
C ILE A 26 -0.08 -12.80 -46.72
N GLY A 27 0.12 -13.81 -47.59
CA GLY A 27 1.43 -14.41 -47.88
C GLY A 27 2.49 -13.43 -48.43
N TRP A 28 2.06 -12.28 -48.95
CA TRP A 28 2.92 -11.22 -49.48
C TRP A 28 3.22 -10.10 -48.48
N TRP A 29 2.80 -10.25 -47.22
CA TRP A 29 2.99 -9.23 -46.20
C TRP A 29 4.46 -9.01 -45.87
N THR A 30 4.93 -7.77 -46.09
CA THR A 30 6.24 -7.32 -45.60
C THR A 30 6.05 -6.48 -44.34
N TRP A 31 6.88 -6.73 -43.34
CA TRP A 31 6.79 -6.01 -42.07
C TRP A 31 7.22 -4.55 -42.26
N PRO A 32 6.60 -3.58 -41.54
CA PRO A 32 6.93 -2.17 -41.67
C PRO A 32 8.43 -1.91 -41.48
N SER A 33 9.01 -1.06 -42.34
CA SER A 33 10.41 -0.65 -42.19
C SER A 33 10.56 0.28 -40.99
N ASP A 34 11.71 0.24 -40.30
CA ASP A 34 12.05 1.17 -39.19
C ASP A 34 12.06 2.66 -39.60
N LYS A 35 11.89 2.95 -40.89
CA LYS A 35 11.81 4.32 -41.45
C LYS A 35 10.37 4.80 -41.64
N SER A 36 9.39 3.91 -41.76
CA SER A 36 7.96 4.26 -41.75
C SER A 36 7.55 4.79 -40.38
N SER A 37 6.50 5.61 -40.32
CA SER A 37 6.00 6.19 -39.07
C SER A 37 5.61 5.11 -38.06
N VAL A 38 4.86 4.09 -38.50
CA VAL A 38 4.49 2.94 -37.65
C VAL A 38 5.70 2.09 -37.24
N GLY A 39 6.69 1.92 -38.13
CA GLY A 39 7.90 1.15 -37.84
C GLY A 39 8.82 1.82 -36.82
N GLN A 40 8.89 3.16 -36.83
CA GLN A 40 9.61 3.93 -35.81
C GLN A 40 9.02 3.70 -34.41
N TRP A 41 7.69 3.67 -34.28
CA TRP A 41 7.02 3.31 -33.02
C TRP A 41 7.23 1.84 -32.63
N LEU A 42 7.18 0.92 -33.60
CA LEU A 42 7.44 -0.50 -33.37
C LEU A 42 8.87 -0.73 -32.83
N LYS A 43 9.84 0.02 -33.33
CA LYS A 43 11.21 0.03 -32.83
C LYS A 43 11.31 0.49 -31.38
N LEU A 44 10.62 1.57 -31.00
CA LEU A 44 10.59 2.05 -29.60
C LEU A 44 9.93 1.02 -28.67
N TYR A 45 8.86 0.39 -29.13
CA TYR A 45 8.17 -0.67 -28.40
C TYR A 45 9.07 -1.89 -28.18
N ASN A 46 9.71 -2.39 -29.23
CA ASN A 46 10.66 -3.50 -29.13
C ASN A 46 11.90 -3.13 -28.27
N LYS A 47 12.41 -1.89 -28.36
CA LYS A 47 13.49 -1.38 -27.49
C LYS A 47 13.08 -1.46 -26.01
N SER A 48 11.87 -1.04 -25.67
CA SER A 48 11.39 -1.05 -24.27
C SER A 48 11.33 -2.46 -23.67
N TRP A 49 10.85 -3.43 -24.46
CA TRP A 49 10.78 -4.84 -24.07
C TRP A 49 12.14 -5.50 -23.94
N ASN A 50 13.12 -5.08 -24.75
CA ASN A 50 14.49 -5.59 -24.69
C ASN A 50 15.35 -4.90 -23.61
N SER A 51 14.77 -4.02 -22.77
CA SER A 51 15.49 -3.47 -21.62
C SER A 51 15.83 -4.56 -20.60
N GLU A 52 17.06 -4.53 -20.07
CA GLU A 52 17.52 -5.55 -19.12
C GLU A 52 16.67 -5.58 -17.84
N ALA A 53 16.14 -4.44 -17.39
CA ALA A 53 15.29 -4.36 -16.20
C ALA A 53 13.97 -5.11 -16.43
N LEU A 54 13.34 -4.93 -17.59
CA LEU A 54 12.08 -5.60 -17.90
C LEU A 54 12.30 -7.09 -18.20
N GLN A 55 13.39 -7.45 -18.89
CA GLN A 55 13.78 -8.85 -19.11
C GLN A 55 14.05 -9.59 -17.80
N THR A 56 14.73 -8.94 -16.86
CA THR A 56 14.99 -9.48 -15.52
C THR A 56 13.69 -9.67 -14.74
N TRP A 57 12.79 -8.70 -14.79
CA TRP A 57 11.48 -8.80 -14.15
C TRP A 57 10.63 -9.94 -14.75
N VAL A 58 10.56 -10.07 -16.07
CA VAL A 58 9.84 -11.17 -16.75
C VAL A 58 10.36 -12.53 -16.29
N LYS A 59 11.70 -12.69 -16.20
CA LYS A 59 12.34 -13.91 -15.69
C LYS A 59 12.01 -14.15 -14.22
N ALA A 60 12.12 -13.13 -13.37
CA ALA A 60 11.83 -13.23 -11.93
C ALA A 60 10.37 -13.64 -11.66
N GLN A 61 9.45 -13.21 -12.52
CA GLN A 61 8.03 -13.57 -12.43
C GLN A 61 7.73 -14.99 -12.98
N ASN A 62 8.71 -15.72 -13.52
CA ASN A 62 8.56 -17.02 -14.18
C ASN A 62 7.52 -17.01 -15.32
N LEU A 63 7.45 -15.92 -16.08
CA LEU A 63 6.51 -15.76 -17.18
C LEU A 63 7.02 -16.46 -18.45
N VAL A 64 6.09 -17.04 -19.22
CA VAL A 64 6.38 -17.61 -20.53
C VAL A 64 6.46 -16.46 -21.55
N PRO A 65 7.64 -16.21 -22.17
CA PRO A 65 7.83 -15.04 -23.04
C PRO A 65 6.82 -14.93 -24.19
N ASP A 66 6.48 -16.04 -24.85
CA ASP A 66 5.57 -16.04 -26.00
C ASP A 66 4.11 -15.75 -25.63
N SER A 67 3.76 -15.91 -24.35
CA SER A 67 2.42 -15.65 -23.82
C SER A 67 2.17 -14.18 -23.49
N LEU A 68 3.21 -13.34 -23.47
CA LEU A 68 3.12 -11.94 -23.06
C LEU A 68 2.26 -11.14 -24.07
N ARG A 69 1.16 -10.56 -23.61
CA ARG A 69 0.24 -9.73 -24.40
C ARG A 69 -0.13 -8.47 -23.65
N LEU A 70 0.26 -7.30 -24.18
CA LEU A 70 -0.06 -5.99 -23.62
C LEU A 70 -1.33 -5.43 -24.26
N ARG A 71 -2.38 -5.20 -23.45
CA ARG A 71 -3.67 -4.65 -23.88
C ARG A 71 -3.92 -3.33 -23.16
N GLY A 72 -3.71 -2.22 -23.87
CA GLY A 72 -3.63 -0.90 -23.24
C GLY A 72 -2.50 -0.87 -22.21
N SER A 73 -2.82 -0.59 -20.95
CA SER A 73 -1.83 -0.60 -19.86
C SER A 73 -1.70 -1.94 -19.11
N THR A 74 -2.53 -2.93 -19.46
CA THR A 74 -2.60 -4.23 -18.78
C THR A 74 -1.77 -5.28 -19.52
N LEU A 75 -0.83 -5.91 -18.83
CA LEU A 75 -0.12 -7.08 -19.34
C LEU A 75 -0.87 -8.36 -18.96
N THR A 76 -1.09 -9.23 -19.93
CA THR A 76 -1.61 -10.59 -19.74
C THR A 76 -0.53 -11.60 -20.14
N ALA A 77 -0.38 -12.67 -19.37
CA ALA A 77 0.68 -13.65 -19.57
C ALA A 77 0.29 -15.02 -19.01
N GLN A 78 1.13 -16.02 -19.24
CA GLN A 78 1.12 -17.31 -18.55
C GLN A 78 2.37 -17.44 -17.69
N LYS A 79 2.20 -17.92 -16.45
CA LYS A 79 3.29 -18.25 -15.52
C LYS A 79 3.38 -19.76 -15.35
N ARG A 80 4.60 -20.30 -15.19
CA ARG A 80 4.79 -21.72 -14.86
C ARG A 80 4.77 -21.90 -13.34
N VAL A 81 3.81 -22.67 -12.82
CA VAL A 81 3.65 -23.01 -11.39
C VAL A 81 3.53 -24.53 -11.30
N ASP A 82 4.46 -25.18 -10.59
CA ASP A 82 4.52 -26.66 -10.42
C ASP A 82 4.40 -27.44 -11.74
N GLY A 83 5.03 -26.93 -12.81
CA GLY A 83 4.99 -27.52 -14.15
C GLY A 83 3.71 -27.22 -14.97
N LYS A 84 2.70 -26.57 -14.40
CA LYS A 84 1.47 -26.15 -15.10
C LYS A 84 1.53 -24.67 -15.50
N LEU A 85 0.87 -24.34 -16.62
CA LEU A 85 0.73 -22.96 -17.09
C LEU A 85 -0.53 -22.33 -16.49
N THR A 86 -0.39 -21.19 -15.81
CA THR A 86 -1.50 -20.45 -15.21
C THR A 86 -1.56 -19.05 -15.81
N ALA A 87 -2.74 -18.63 -16.25
CA ALA A 87 -2.95 -17.26 -16.75
C ALA A 87 -2.80 -16.24 -15.62
N VAL A 88 -2.06 -15.18 -15.87
CA VAL A 88 -1.83 -14.07 -14.94
C VAL A 88 -2.06 -12.74 -15.64
N LYS A 89 -2.46 -11.73 -14.88
CA LYS A 89 -2.72 -10.38 -15.36
C LYS A 89 -2.01 -9.38 -14.45
N PHE A 90 -1.34 -8.42 -15.07
CA PHE A 90 -0.67 -7.31 -14.40
C PHE A 90 -1.24 -5.97 -14.85
N THR A 91 -1.48 -5.07 -13.90
CA THR A 91 -2.02 -3.72 -14.14
C THR A 91 -1.08 -2.68 -13.56
N PRO A 92 -1.08 -1.42 -14.06
CA PRO A 92 -0.19 -0.39 -13.52
C PRO A 92 -0.37 -0.17 -12.01
N SER A 93 -1.58 -0.38 -11.54
CA SER A 93 -1.97 -0.26 -10.16
C SER A 93 -2.00 -1.60 -9.45
N ASP A 94 -1.17 -2.58 -9.80
CA ASP A 94 -0.97 -3.77 -8.96
C ASP A 94 0.35 -3.70 -8.18
N LYS A 95 0.61 -4.70 -7.34
CA LYS A 95 1.85 -4.80 -6.54
C LYS A 95 2.96 -5.60 -7.24
N SER A 96 2.84 -5.83 -8.55
CA SER A 96 3.79 -6.70 -9.29
C SER A 96 5.08 -6.01 -9.69
N GLY A 97 5.11 -4.67 -9.68
CA GLY A 97 6.22 -3.87 -10.23
C GLY A 97 6.12 -3.63 -11.74
N TRP A 98 5.02 -4.03 -12.38
CA TRP A 98 4.79 -3.81 -13.81
C TRP A 98 4.81 -2.32 -14.19
N TRP A 99 4.19 -1.44 -13.41
CA TRP A 99 4.11 -0.02 -13.76
C TRP A 99 5.46 0.67 -13.96
N PRO A 100 6.36 0.73 -12.95
CA PRO A 100 7.61 1.47 -13.10
C PRO A 100 8.48 0.96 -14.26
N LEU A 101 8.40 -0.34 -14.58
CA LEU A 101 9.19 -0.98 -15.63
C LEU A 101 8.53 -0.92 -17.02
N GLY A 102 7.21 -0.94 -17.08
CA GLY A 102 6.42 -1.07 -18.31
C GLY A 102 6.03 0.26 -18.95
N ARG A 103 6.32 1.43 -18.33
CA ARG A 103 5.85 2.75 -18.82
C ARG A 103 6.14 2.99 -20.30
N GLN A 104 7.38 2.83 -20.72
CA GLN A 104 7.80 3.00 -22.11
C GLN A 104 7.13 2.01 -23.07
N ALA A 105 6.88 0.77 -22.62
CA ALA A 105 6.15 -0.22 -23.40
C ALA A 105 4.67 0.16 -23.53
N ILE A 106 4.06 0.70 -22.48
CA ILE A 106 2.67 1.17 -22.47
C ILE A 106 2.49 2.39 -23.38
N GLU A 107 3.38 3.39 -23.28
CA GLU A 107 3.36 4.62 -24.08
C GLU A 107 3.48 4.31 -25.57
N SER A 108 4.46 3.48 -25.96
CA SER A 108 4.64 3.08 -27.36
C SER A 108 3.53 2.16 -27.86
N ALA A 109 3.00 1.25 -27.03
CA ALA A 109 1.85 0.43 -27.38
C ALA A 109 0.56 1.24 -27.60
N ALA A 110 0.37 2.35 -26.88
CA ALA A 110 -0.79 3.22 -27.04
C ALA A 110 -0.92 3.78 -28.47
N MET A 111 0.20 3.96 -29.16
CA MET A 111 0.25 4.36 -30.58
C MET A 111 0.02 3.17 -31.52
N LEU A 112 0.63 2.02 -31.23
CA LEU A 112 0.65 0.84 -32.10
C LEU A 112 -0.64 0.00 -32.08
N ASP A 113 -1.30 -0.10 -30.93
CA ASP A 113 -2.55 -0.84 -30.76
C ASP A 113 -3.61 0.04 -30.10
N PRO A 114 -4.10 1.05 -30.84
CA PRO A 114 -5.06 2.00 -30.31
C PRO A 114 -6.43 1.35 -30.03
N GLN A 115 -6.71 0.19 -30.64
CA GLN A 115 -7.91 -0.61 -30.39
C GLN A 115 -7.77 -1.55 -29.18
N ARG A 116 -6.57 -1.63 -28.57
CA ARG A 116 -6.26 -2.46 -27.39
C ARG A 116 -6.54 -3.94 -27.61
N THR A 117 -6.33 -4.42 -28.84
CA THR A 117 -6.53 -5.81 -29.26
C THR A 117 -5.49 -6.76 -28.64
N GLY A 118 -4.30 -6.25 -28.34
CA GLY A 118 -3.23 -6.90 -27.60
C GLY A 118 -1.97 -7.11 -28.42
N LEU A 119 -0.89 -6.39 -28.10
CA LEU A 119 0.42 -6.53 -28.73
C LEU A 119 1.28 -7.60 -28.04
N ALA A 120 2.08 -8.33 -28.81
CA ALA A 120 3.08 -9.25 -28.26
C ALA A 120 4.13 -8.48 -27.42
N GLY A 121 4.45 -8.98 -26.23
CA GLY A 121 5.39 -8.34 -25.30
C GLY A 121 6.77 -8.99 -25.25
N ASN A 122 7.27 -9.57 -26.35
CA ASN A 122 8.51 -10.38 -26.35
C ASN A 122 9.72 -9.67 -26.98
N GLY A 123 9.63 -8.36 -27.22
CA GLY A 123 10.72 -7.58 -27.83
C GLY A 123 10.94 -7.80 -29.32
N ASN A 124 10.13 -8.66 -29.95
CA ASN A 124 10.12 -8.94 -31.39
C ASN A 124 8.69 -8.88 -31.95
N ALA A 125 7.91 -7.89 -31.49
CA ALA A 125 6.55 -7.72 -31.94
C ALA A 125 6.53 -7.44 -33.45
N LYS A 126 5.53 -8.02 -34.11
CA LYS A 126 5.29 -7.91 -35.55
C LYS A 126 3.85 -7.46 -35.75
N LEU A 127 3.63 -6.49 -36.61
CA LEU A 127 2.31 -5.92 -36.88
C LEU A 127 1.71 -6.52 -38.14
N SER A 128 0.50 -7.03 -38.04
CA SER A 128 -0.33 -7.46 -39.16
C SER A 128 -0.85 -6.27 -39.98
N PRO A 129 -1.31 -6.48 -41.22
CA PRO A 129 -1.97 -5.43 -42.02
C PRO A 129 -3.10 -4.73 -41.26
N LYS A 130 -3.84 -5.48 -40.42
CA LYS A 130 -4.90 -4.95 -39.57
C LYS A 130 -4.39 -3.91 -38.57
N GLU A 131 -3.29 -4.19 -37.88
CA GLU A 131 -2.71 -3.28 -36.88
C GLU A 131 -2.10 -2.05 -37.57
N VAL A 132 -1.49 -2.23 -38.74
CA VAL A 132 -0.97 -1.11 -39.55
C VAL A 132 -2.11 -0.21 -40.03
N MET A 133 -3.19 -0.77 -40.60
CA MET A 133 -4.36 0.02 -40.97
C MET A 133 -4.97 0.73 -39.76
N ALA A 134 -5.06 0.04 -38.62
CA ALA A 134 -5.56 0.65 -37.40
C ALA A 134 -4.68 1.81 -36.90
N PHE A 135 -3.35 1.76 -37.05
CA PHE A 135 -2.43 2.85 -36.73
C PHE A 135 -2.75 4.11 -37.55
N TYR A 136 -2.91 3.98 -38.86
CA TYR A 136 -3.22 5.09 -39.76
C TYR A 136 -4.71 5.48 -39.82
N GLY A 137 -5.57 4.94 -38.95
CA GLY A 137 -6.99 5.32 -38.89
C GLY A 137 -7.90 4.65 -39.92
N GLY A 138 -7.39 3.68 -40.68
CA GLY A 138 -8.17 2.87 -41.61
C GLY A 138 -8.83 1.65 -40.97
N THR A 139 -9.75 1.03 -41.70
CA THR A 139 -10.42 -0.23 -41.34
C THR A 139 -9.77 -1.43 -42.04
N TRP A 140 -9.99 -2.64 -41.52
CA TRP A 140 -9.54 -3.90 -42.13
C TRP A 140 -10.55 -5.01 -41.83
N PRO A 141 -10.86 -5.93 -42.78
CA PRO A 141 -10.32 -6.02 -44.14
C PRO A 141 -10.80 -4.89 -45.06
N ILE A 142 -10.07 -4.66 -46.16
CA ILE A 142 -10.42 -3.70 -47.21
C ILE A 142 -10.87 -4.40 -48.49
N ASN A 143 -11.73 -3.76 -49.26
CA ASN A 143 -12.18 -4.23 -50.56
C ASN A 143 -11.26 -3.75 -51.71
N THR A 144 -11.49 -4.22 -52.93
CA THR A 144 -10.65 -3.90 -54.10
C THR A 144 -10.67 -2.42 -54.51
N VAL A 145 -11.73 -1.68 -54.17
CA VAL A 145 -11.82 -0.22 -54.40
C VAL A 145 -10.94 0.50 -53.39
N GLU A 146 -11.10 0.20 -52.11
CA GLU A 146 -10.30 0.76 -51.01
C GLU A 146 -8.80 0.44 -51.17
N ALA A 147 -8.46 -0.76 -51.66
CA ALA A 147 -7.07 -1.13 -51.97
C ALA A 147 -6.48 -0.29 -53.12
N ARG A 148 -7.28 0.05 -54.14
CA ARG A 148 -6.85 0.95 -55.22
C ARG A 148 -6.67 2.38 -54.74
N GLU A 149 -7.57 2.85 -53.89
CA GLU A 149 -7.47 4.17 -53.25
C GLU A 149 -6.21 4.26 -52.38
N LEU A 150 -5.94 3.25 -51.55
CA LEU A 150 -4.76 3.18 -50.69
C LEU A 150 -3.44 3.22 -51.49
N LYS A 151 -3.39 2.60 -52.67
CA LYS A 151 -2.23 2.69 -53.59
C LYS A 151 -2.05 4.06 -54.23
N ARG A 152 -3.16 4.74 -54.54
CA ARG A 152 -3.15 6.03 -55.24
C ARG A 152 -2.85 7.18 -54.29
N ASP A 153 -3.50 7.18 -53.14
CA ASP A 153 -3.56 8.32 -52.22
C ASP A 153 -2.72 8.11 -50.96
N GLY A 154 -2.24 6.88 -50.72
CA GLY A 154 -1.57 6.49 -49.48
C GLY A 154 -2.58 6.27 -48.34
N PHE A 155 -2.07 6.16 -47.11
CA PHE A 155 -2.94 6.00 -45.94
C PHE A 155 -3.88 7.21 -45.76
N PRO A 156 -5.13 6.99 -45.29
CA PRO A 156 -6.06 8.08 -45.06
C PRO A 156 -5.47 9.09 -44.06
N ALA A 157 -5.65 10.38 -44.34
CA ALA A 157 -5.27 11.41 -43.39
C ALA A 157 -6.13 11.26 -42.12
N VAL A 158 -5.48 11.02 -40.99
CA VAL A 158 -6.17 11.02 -39.69
C VAL A 158 -6.59 12.46 -39.41
N ASN A 159 -7.86 12.78 -39.66
CA ASN A 159 -8.41 14.07 -39.26
C ASN A 159 -8.35 14.16 -37.73
N ALA A 160 -7.64 15.18 -37.23
CA ALA A 160 -7.52 15.40 -35.78
C ALA A 160 -8.89 15.62 -35.13
N ALA A 161 -9.89 16.11 -35.88
CA ALA A 161 -11.26 16.25 -35.38
C ALA A 161 -11.99 14.89 -35.22
N ASP A 162 -11.69 13.91 -36.09
CA ASP A 162 -12.33 12.59 -36.09
C ASP A 162 -11.59 11.59 -35.18
N ASN A 163 -10.27 11.78 -34.95
CA ASN A 163 -9.47 10.94 -34.06
C ASN A 163 -8.30 11.69 -33.39
N PRO A 164 -8.58 12.53 -32.38
CA PRO A 164 -7.58 13.42 -31.76
C PRO A 164 -6.48 12.70 -30.99
N THR A 165 -6.67 11.43 -30.61
CA THR A 165 -5.64 10.62 -29.91
C THR A 165 -4.53 10.14 -30.85
N ARG A 166 -4.65 10.40 -32.15
CA ARG A 166 -3.74 9.92 -33.20
C ARG A 166 -3.17 11.04 -34.08
N GLY A 167 -3.56 12.29 -33.83
CA GLY A 167 -3.02 13.44 -34.54
C GLY A 167 -1.53 13.66 -34.25
N PRO A 168 -0.81 14.44 -35.08
CA PRO A 168 0.63 14.69 -34.92
C PRO A 168 1.01 15.19 -33.51
N MET A 169 0.17 16.04 -32.90
CA MET A 169 0.40 16.54 -31.56
C MET A 169 0.35 15.44 -30.48
N ALA A 170 -0.61 14.50 -30.57
CA ALA A 170 -0.72 13.38 -29.63
C ALA A 170 0.47 12.41 -29.74
N GLN A 171 0.94 12.17 -30.97
CA GLN A 171 2.15 11.37 -31.20
C GLN A 171 3.39 12.06 -30.64
N GLN A 172 3.54 13.37 -30.84
CA GLN A 172 4.65 14.15 -30.29
C GLN A 172 4.64 14.17 -28.75
N LEU A 173 3.47 14.32 -28.13
CA LEU A 173 3.31 14.26 -26.67
C LEU A 173 3.66 12.87 -26.12
N THR A 174 3.22 11.80 -26.78
CA THR A 174 3.54 10.42 -26.37
C THR A 174 5.03 10.14 -26.49
N LEU A 175 5.68 10.63 -27.55
CA LEU A 175 7.12 10.49 -27.74
C LEU A 175 7.89 11.25 -26.66
N ARG A 176 7.42 12.45 -26.30
CA ARG A 176 7.98 13.25 -25.21
C ARG A 176 7.87 12.52 -23.87
N GLN A 177 6.72 11.89 -23.57
CA GLN A 177 6.54 11.09 -22.36
C GLN A 177 7.52 9.89 -22.30
N TYR A 178 7.69 9.19 -23.42
CA TYR A 178 8.68 8.12 -23.55
C TYR A 178 10.10 8.58 -23.22
N GLN A 179 10.48 9.75 -23.75
CA GLN A 179 11.80 10.35 -23.54
C GLN A 179 11.97 10.92 -22.13
N ASP A 180 10.91 11.44 -21.52
CA ASP A 180 10.90 11.88 -20.12
C ASP A 180 11.11 10.71 -19.17
N THR A 181 10.49 9.55 -19.45
CA THR A 181 10.75 8.30 -18.70
C THR A 181 12.20 7.83 -18.84
N GLU A 182 12.82 7.99 -20.02
CA GLU A 182 14.24 7.68 -20.26
C GLU A 182 15.16 8.63 -19.47
N GLN A 183 14.85 9.94 -19.49
CA GLN A 183 15.58 10.98 -18.74
C GLN A 183 15.50 10.74 -17.23
N GLU A 184 14.31 10.46 -16.72
CA GLU A 184 14.08 10.15 -15.30
C GLU A 184 14.88 8.90 -14.89
N SER A 185 14.87 7.87 -15.72
CA SER A 185 15.61 6.64 -15.45
C SER A 185 17.12 6.87 -15.38
N ALA A 186 17.68 7.65 -16.31
CA ALA A 186 19.09 8.02 -16.30
C ALA A 186 19.46 8.83 -15.05
N LEU A 187 18.58 9.73 -14.60
CA LEU A 187 18.78 10.50 -13.37
C LEU A 187 18.77 9.60 -12.13
N ILE A 188 17.76 8.74 -11.96
CA ILE A 188 17.66 7.82 -10.81
C ILE A 188 18.93 6.99 -10.68
N LYS A 189 19.40 6.42 -11.79
CA LYS A 189 20.62 5.62 -11.83
C LYS A 189 21.86 6.40 -11.40
N THR A 190 22.00 7.62 -11.91
CA THR A 190 23.13 8.49 -11.56
C THR A 190 23.11 8.84 -10.06
N LEU A 191 21.93 9.14 -9.52
CA LEU A 191 21.76 9.43 -8.09
C LEU A 191 22.05 8.20 -7.22
N LEU A 192 21.55 7.01 -7.61
CA LEU A 192 21.84 5.75 -6.92
C LEU A 192 23.35 5.47 -6.86
N GLY A 193 24.06 5.67 -7.98
CA GLY A 193 25.52 5.55 -8.00
C GLY A 193 26.22 6.55 -7.07
N ALA A 194 25.70 7.78 -6.98
CA ALA A 194 26.28 8.83 -6.13
C ALA A 194 26.10 8.59 -4.62
N ILE A 195 25.09 7.81 -4.21
CA ILE A 195 24.78 7.51 -2.80
C ILE A 195 25.17 6.10 -2.35
N LYS A 196 25.70 5.29 -3.26
CA LYS A 196 26.07 3.90 -3.00
C LYS A 196 27.09 3.84 -1.85
N ASP A 197 26.84 2.96 -0.86
CA ASP A 197 27.69 2.73 0.31
C ASP A 197 27.94 3.94 1.23
N LYS A 198 27.13 5.02 1.10
CA LYS A 198 27.22 6.23 1.92
C LYS A 198 26.27 6.22 3.14
N PRO A 199 26.65 6.79 4.29
CA PRO A 199 25.77 6.92 5.45
C PRO A 199 24.66 7.95 5.22
N ASP A 200 23.56 7.85 5.99
CA ASP A 200 22.32 8.63 5.80
C ASP A 200 22.49 10.15 5.94
N ASP A 201 23.46 10.60 6.73
CA ASP A 201 23.70 12.00 7.10
C ASP A 201 24.69 12.74 6.18
N GLU A 202 25.40 12.02 5.32
CA GLU A 202 26.33 12.62 4.35
C GLU A 202 25.59 13.54 3.37
N LYS A 203 26.14 14.72 3.08
CA LYS A 203 25.59 15.68 2.12
C LYS A 203 26.16 15.49 0.72
N ILE A 204 25.31 15.59 -0.29
CA ILE A 204 25.68 15.41 -1.70
C ILE A 204 25.41 16.71 -2.47
N ASP A 205 26.41 17.27 -3.14
CA ASP A 205 26.21 18.44 -4.02
C ASP A 205 25.67 18.00 -5.39
N LEU A 206 24.38 18.24 -5.62
CA LEU A 206 23.70 17.90 -6.87
C LEU A 206 24.18 18.72 -8.07
N GLY A 207 24.80 19.88 -7.85
CA GLY A 207 25.37 20.69 -8.92
C GLY A 207 26.61 20.05 -9.58
N THR A 208 27.22 19.06 -8.90
CA THR A 208 28.36 18.29 -9.42
C THR A 208 27.94 17.07 -10.24
N ILE A 209 26.72 16.57 -10.03
CA ILE A 209 26.17 15.40 -10.72
C ILE A 209 25.61 15.85 -12.05
N ARG A 210 26.16 15.36 -13.18
CA ARG A 210 25.75 15.75 -14.53
C ARG A 210 25.40 14.55 -15.38
N SER A 211 24.38 14.70 -16.21
CA SER A 211 24.00 13.73 -17.23
C SER A 211 23.58 14.45 -18.52
N ASP A 212 23.62 13.70 -19.62
CA ASP A 212 23.18 14.19 -20.92
C ASP A 212 21.67 14.45 -20.91
N ILE A 213 21.24 15.48 -21.62
CA ILE A 213 19.82 15.76 -21.83
C ILE A 213 19.33 14.84 -22.96
N VAL A 214 18.39 13.94 -22.64
CA VAL A 214 17.74 13.04 -23.59
C VAL A 214 16.99 13.87 -24.63
N GLN A 215 17.36 13.70 -25.90
CA GLN A 215 16.77 14.43 -27.01
C GLN A 215 15.25 14.19 -27.08
N GLY A 216 14.49 15.27 -27.28
CA GLY A 216 13.02 15.25 -27.41
C GLY A 216 12.24 15.24 -26.08
N SER A 217 12.93 14.99 -24.95
CA SER A 217 12.34 15.18 -23.61
C SER A 217 11.81 16.60 -23.40
N SER A 218 10.94 16.77 -22.41
CA SER A 218 10.42 18.08 -21.98
C SER A 218 11.56 19.06 -21.69
N LEU A 219 12.61 18.60 -21.00
CA LEU A 219 13.80 19.41 -20.73
C LEU A 219 14.56 19.75 -22.01
N ALA A 220 14.72 18.82 -22.95
CA ALA A 220 15.37 19.10 -24.24
C ALA A 220 14.60 20.13 -25.07
N SER A 221 13.27 19.97 -25.14
CA SER A 221 12.39 20.88 -25.86
C SER A 221 12.48 22.28 -25.29
N ALA A 222 12.38 22.41 -23.95
CA ALA A 222 12.58 23.67 -23.27
C ALA A 222 13.99 24.21 -23.54
N ASN A 223 15.04 23.40 -23.43
CA ASN A 223 16.42 23.86 -23.53
C ASN A 223 16.91 24.12 -24.97
N SER A 224 16.17 23.73 -26.00
CA SER A 224 16.61 23.69 -27.42
C SER A 224 17.27 24.97 -27.96
N SER A 225 16.76 26.16 -27.61
CA SER A 225 17.29 27.46 -28.08
C SER A 225 18.11 28.23 -27.04
N LYS A 226 18.12 27.77 -25.78
CA LYS A 226 18.66 28.52 -24.64
C LYS A 226 20.20 28.57 -24.59
N PRO A 227 20.96 27.49 -24.86
CA PRO A 227 22.42 27.55 -24.92
C PRO A 227 22.94 28.57 -25.93
N GLU A 228 22.21 28.80 -27.03
CA GLU A 228 22.58 29.79 -28.05
C GLU A 228 22.51 31.22 -27.51
N LEU A 229 21.64 31.51 -26.53
CA LEU A 229 21.60 32.81 -25.86
C LEU A 229 22.91 33.10 -25.14
N LEU A 230 23.42 32.12 -24.39
CA LEU A 230 24.71 32.26 -23.69
C LEU A 230 25.88 32.33 -24.68
N LYS A 231 25.82 31.57 -25.78
CA LYS A 231 26.83 31.62 -26.84
C LYS A 231 26.88 32.99 -27.50
N LYS A 232 25.75 33.57 -27.88
CA LYS A 232 25.66 34.93 -28.44
C LYS A 232 26.22 35.96 -27.46
N LEU A 233 25.86 35.86 -26.18
CA LEU A 233 26.36 36.76 -25.14
C LEU A 233 27.89 36.70 -25.00
N ARG A 234 28.50 35.51 -25.09
CA ARG A 234 29.96 35.34 -25.07
C ARG A 234 30.69 35.86 -26.31
N GLN A 235 30.02 35.85 -27.46
CA GLN A 235 30.62 36.24 -28.75
C GLN A 235 30.60 37.76 -28.99
N LEU A 236 29.90 38.52 -28.15
CA LEU A 236 29.88 39.97 -28.25
C LEU A 236 31.24 40.59 -27.90
N PRO A 237 31.72 41.58 -28.67
CA PRO A 237 32.98 42.28 -28.38
C PRO A 237 33.06 42.84 -26.96
N GLN A 238 31.94 43.33 -26.44
CA GLN A 238 31.81 43.91 -25.10
C GLN A 238 32.05 42.89 -23.98
N MET A 239 31.92 41.58 -24.28
CA MET A 239 32.16 40.51 -23.32
C MET A 239 33.64 40.11 -23.23
N ALA A 240 34.46 40.48 -24.23
CA ALA A 240 35.86 40.05 -24.33
C ALA A 240 36.72 40.47 -23.13
N SER A 241 36.56 41.71 -22.64
CA SER A 241 37.31 42.22 -21.48
C SER A 241 36.94 41.48 -20.19
N ILE A 242 35.66 41.15 -20.00
CA ILE A 242 35.17 40.36 -18.86
C ILE A 242 35.74 38.94 -18.92
N LEU A 243 35.71 38.30 -20.10
CA LEU A 243 36.27 36.95 -20.30
C LEU A 243 37.77 36.92 -20.01
N LEU A 244 38.53 37.87 -20.55
CA LEU A 244 39.97 38.00 -20.31
C LEU A 244 40.30 38.17 -18.82
N ALA A 245 39.56 39.02 -18.10
CA ALA A 245 39.74 39.23 -16.66
C ALA A 245 39.56 37.93 -15.83
N HIS A 246 38.79 36.97 -16.35
CA HIS A 246 38.55 35.67 -15.72
C HIS A 246 39.35 34.51 -16.33
N GLN A 247 40.35 34.79 -17.17
CA GLN A 247 41.16 33.78 -17.88
C GLN A 247 40.30 32.84 -18.74
N ALA A 248 39.29 33.40 -19.40
CA ALA A 248 38.32 32.71 -20.23
C ALA A 248 38.31 33.30 -21.66
N ASP A 249 37.63 32.62 -22.59
CA ASP A 249 37.43 33.08 -23.97
C ASP A 249 35.98 32.84 -24.43
N CYS A 250 35.70 33.13 -25.70
CA CYS A 250 34.35 32.98 -26.26
C CYS A 250 33.84 31.52 -26.30
N TYR A 251 34.72 30.53 -26.09
CA TYR A 251 34.39 29.11 -25.99
C TYR A 251 34.29 28.61 -24.53
N ALA A 252 34.55 29.48 -23.55
CA ALA A 252 34.49 29.11 -22.14
C ALA A 252 33.11 28.55 -21.77
N PRO A 253 33.05 27.47 -20.96
CA PRO A 253 31.80 27.00 -20.40
C PRO A 253 31.13 28.12 -19.59
N THR A 254 29.87 28.40 -19.89
CA THR A 254 29.08 29.38 -19.15
C THR A 254 27.78 28.77 -18.68
N ARG A 255 27.35 29.21 -17.51
CA ARG A 255 26.10 28.77 -16.92
C ARG A 255 25.38 29.96 -16.33
N LEU A 256 24.07 30.01 -16.53
CA LEU A 256 23.17 30.90 -15.83
C LEU A 256 22.47 30.09 -14.73
N VAL A 257 22.48 30.57 -13.50
CA VAL A 257 21.80 29.96 -12.35
C VAL A 257 21.14 31.06 -11.55
N ASP A 258 19.82 31.01 -11.38
CA ASP A 258 19.06 31.90 -10.50
C ASP A 258 19.37 33.39 -10.74
N GLY A 259 19.44 33.77 -12.02
CA GLY A 259 19.74 35.16 -12.43
C GLY A 259 21.23 35.51 -12.48
N GLN A 260 22.11 34.62 -12.04
CA GLN A 260 23.55 34.84 -11.95
C GLN A 260 24.31 34.14 -13.07
N LEU A 261 25.15 34.87 -13.80
CA LEU A 261 25.98 34.35 -14.87
C LEU A 261 27.35 33.93 -14.33
N PHE A 262 27.73 32.69 -14.59
CA PHE A 262 29.01 32.10 -14.22
C PHE A 262 29.83 31.69 -15.45
N ILE A 263 31.14 31.89 -15.35
CA ILE A 263 32.12 31.51 -16.39
C ILE A 263 33.20 30.64 -15.76
N LYS A 264 33.61 29.59 -16.48
CA LYS A 264 34.73 28.73 -16.09
C LYS A 264 36.00 29.16 -16.83
N SER A 265 37.13 29.28 -16.12
CA SER A 265 38.44 29.60 -16.73
C SER A 265 38.94 28.49 -17.67
N ARG A 266 39.90 28.81 -18.55
CA ARG A 266 40.57 27.82 -19.43
C ARG A 266 41.21 26.70 -18.59
N GLY A 267 40.89 25.45 -18.90
CA GLY A 267 41.40 24.24 -18.22
C GLY A 267 40.33 23.35 -17.58
N LYS A 268 40.58 22.02 -17.49
CA LYS A 268 39.58 21.03 -17.02
C LYS A 268 39.13 21.24 -15.55
N SER A 269 39.92 21.94 -14.73
CA SER A 269 39.72 22.12 -13.28
C SER A 269 39.29 23.52 -12.80
N GLY A 270 38.99 24.48 -13.69
CA GLY A 270 38.65 25.85 -13.27
C GLY A 270 37.41 25.94 -12.36
N THR A 271 37.40 26.83 -11.36
CA THR A 271 36.22 27.13 -10.53
C THR A 271 35.23 28.03 -11.29
N TRP A 272 33.93 27.91 -11.00
CA TRP A 272 32.92 28.81 -11.54
C TRP A 272 33.09 30.21 -10.94
N LYS A 273 33.25 31.24 -11.78
CA LYS A 273 33.35 32.64 -11.35
C LYS A 273 32.10 33.41 -11.75
N ASN A 274 31.46 34.09 -10.80
CA ASN A 274 30.29 34.92 -11.05
C ASN A 274 30.71 36.24 -11.72
N VAL A 275 30.13 36.55 -12.87
CA VAL A 275 30.42 37.77 -13.66
C VAL A 275 29.21 38.70 -13.81
N THR A 276 28.15 38.43 -13.05
CA THR A 276 26.83 39.06 -13.23
C THR A 276 26.90 40.58 -13.10
N ALA A 277 27.64 41.08 -12.11
CA ALA A 277 27.77 42.53 -11.87
C ALA A 277 28.45 43.24 -13.04
N GLN A 278 29.54 42.66 -13.57
CA GLN A 278 30.27 43.20 -14.73
C GLN A 278 29.41 43.20 -15.99
N VAL A 279 28.61 42.15 -16.19
CA VAL A 279 27.70 42.04 -17.34
C VAL A 279 26.54 43.02 -17.22
N ARG A 280 25.96 43.19 -16.02
CA ARG A 280 24.88 44.17 -15.77
C ARG A 280 25.35 45.62 -15.89
N ALA A 281 26.61 45.92 -15.61
CA ALA A 281 27.19 47.25 -15.77
C ALA A 281 27.34 47.68 -17.25
N ASN A 282 27.23 46.74 -18.20
CA ASN A 282 27.33 47.03 -19.61
C ASN A 282 25.93 47.16 -20.26
N ALA A 283 25.62 48.36 -20.78
CA ALA A 283 24.32 48.69 -21.37
C ALA A 283 23.90 47.79 -22.55
N VAL A 284 24.86 47.17 -23.25
CA VAL A 284 24.58 46.25 -24.38
C VAL A 284 24.36 44.82 -23.90
N LEU A 285 25.08 44.38 -22.86
CA LEU A 285 25.00 43.00 -22.38
C LEU A 285 23.82 42.78 -21.41
N ALA A 286 23.41 43.81 -20.64
CA ALA A 286 22.37 43.69 -19.63
C ALA A 286 21.00 43.22 -20.20
N PRO A 287 20.46 43.79 -21.30
CA PRO A 287 19.18 43.34 -21.85
C PRO A 287 19.20 41.89 -22.36
N LEU A 288 20.35 41.43 -22.87
CA LEU A 288 20.54 40.05 -23.33
C LEU A 288 20.62 39.07 -22.17
N LEU A 289 21.28 39.48 -21.07
CA LEU A 289 21.26 38.72 -19.82
C LEU A 289 19.85 38.62 -19.26
N ASP A 290 19.09 39.73 -19.20
CA ASP A 290 17.71 39.72 -18.69
C ASP A 290 16.78 38.84 -19.54
N ASN A 291 16.93 38.85 -20.87
CA ASN A 291 16.23 37.90 -21.75
C ASN A 291 16.60 36.44 -21.42
N ALA A 292 17.89 36.14 -21.24
CA ALA A 292 18.33 34.81 -20.86
C ALA A 292 17.76 34.38 -19.49
N ILE A 293 17.68 35.28 -18.51
CA ILE A 293 17.08 35.05 -17.19
C ILE A 293 15.60 34.72 -17.32
N GLU A 294 14.85 35.49 -18.11
CA GLU A 294 13.43 35.23 -18.34
C GLU A 294 13.21 33.87 -18.99
N LYS A 295 14.01 33.54 -20.01
CA LYS A 295 13.93 32.23 -20.68
C LYS A 295 14.30 31.09 -19.74
N ALA A 296 15.26 31.27 -18.84
CA ALA A 296 15.74 30.25 -17.89
C ALA A 296 14.65 29.72 -16.95
N LYS A 297 13.57 30.48 -16.69
CA LYS A 297 12.45 30.06 -15.84
C LYS A 297 11.86 28.72 -16.27
N SER A 298 11.69 28.52 -17.58
CA SER A 298 11.17 27.26 -18.16
C SER A 298 12.12 26.06 -18.10
N THR A 299 13.32 26.21 -17.53
CA THR A 299 14.30 25.14 -17.29
C THR A 299 14.80 25.15 -15.83
N GLY A 300 13.96 25.58 -14.89
CA GLY A 300 14.29 25.60 -13.47
C GLY A 300 15.26 26.72 -13.05
N GLY A 301 15.25 27.84 -13.77
CA GLY A 301 16.15 28.98 -13.52
C GLY A 301 17.60 28.75 -13.98
N ILE A 302 17.86 27.67 -14.70
CA ILE A 302 19.21 27.26 -15.12
C ILE A 302 19.32 27.17 -16.65
N ILE A 303 20.40 27.73 -17.20
CA ILE A 303 20.83 27.50 -18.59
C ILE A 303 22.29 27.08 -18.56
N ASN A 304 22.60 25.93 -19.15
CA ASN A 304 23.96 25.45 -19.35
C ASN A 304 24.37 25.68 -20.81
N SER A 305 25.62 26.10 -21.07
CA SER A 305 26.12 26.29 -22.43
C SER A 305 26.43 24.99 -23.19
N GLY A 306 26.24 23.83 -22.57
CA GLY A 306 26.48 22.51 -23.16
C GLY A 306 25.23 21.64 -23.15
N ALA A 307 25.31 20.46 -23.79
CA ALA A 307 24.20 19.50 -23.90
C ALA A 307 23.92 18.69 -22.62
N ARG A 308 24.58 19.01 -21.51
CA ARG A 308 24.43 18.36 -20.21
C ARG A 308 23.72 19.27 -19.23
N ALA A 309 22.83 18.69 -18.45
CA ALA A 309 22.23 19.33 -17.29
C ALA A 309 22.79 18.68 -16.02
N ASP A 310 22.93 19.47 -14.96
CA ASP A 310 23.16 18.94 -13.62
C ASP A 310 21.85 18.49 -12.96
N ALA A 311 21.97 17.66 -11.92
CA ALA A 311 20.83 17.09 -11.23
C ALA A 311 19.90 18.17 -10.63
N VAL A 312 20.43 19.34 -10.24
CA VAL A 312 19.61 20.48 -9.80
C VAL A 312 18.70 20.93 -10.95
N GLN A 313 19.25 21.24 -12.12
CA GLN A 313 18.46 21.65 -13.28
C GLN A 313 17.38 20.61 -13.65
N MET A 314 17.72 19.32 -13.61
CA MET A 314 16.78 18.25 -13.95
C MET A 314 15.63 18.14 -12.95
N LEU A 315 15.91 18.23 -11.65
CA LEU A 315 14.88 18.17 -10.61
C LEU A 315 13.96 19.39 -10.68
N ARG A 316 14.53 20.60 -10.78
CA ARG A 316 13.78 21.85 -10.93
C ARG A 316 12.88 21.84 -12.17
N ALA A 317 13.42 21.45 -13.32
CA ALA A 317 12.63 21.31 -14.55
C ALA A 317 11.52 20.25 -14.47
N SER A 318 11.59 19.33 -13.51
CA SER A 318 10.53 18.36 -13.21
C SER A 318 9.53 18.84 -12.13
N GLY A 319 9.59 20.10 -11.71
CA GLY A 319 8.72 20.70 -10.70
C GLY A 319 9.20 20.57 -9.26
N LEU A 320 10.46 20.20 -9.03
CA LEU A 320 11.08 20.11 -7.69
C LEU A 320 12.00 21.30 -7.41
N ASP A 321 11.49 22.51 -7.58
CA ASP A 321 12.27 23.76 -7.47
C ASP A 321 12.87 23.99 -6.07
N ASP A 322 12.12 23.61 -5.04
CA ASP A 322 12.46 23.79 -3.62
C ASP A 322 13.28 22.62 -3.03
N PHE A 323 13.66 21.62 -3.85
CA PHE A 323 14.51 20.54 -3.36
C PHE A 323 15.92 21.06 -3.07
N PRO A 324 16.54 20.71 -1.93
CA PRO A 324 17.88 21.19 -1.59
C PRO A 324 18.88 20.87 -2.69
N SER A 325 19.78 21.83 -2.99
CA SER A 325 20.92 21.58 -3.89
C SER A 325 22.01 20.72 -3.24
N THR A 326 22.02 20.64 -1.91
CA THR A 326 22.95 19.85 -1.08
C THR A 326 22.20 18.95 -0.06
N PRO A 327 21.34 18.02 -0.53
CA PRO A 327 20.59 17.13 0.35
C PRO A 327 21.49 16.12 1.05
N THR A 328 20.99 15.59 2.16
CA THR A 328 21.52 14.38 2.80
C THR A 328 21.26 13.14 1.94
N VAL A 329 22.06 12.09 2.10
CA VAL A 329 21.82 10.78 1.48
C VAL A 329 20.44 10.24 1.83
N LYS A 330 19.95 10.44 3.06
CA LYS A 330 18.60 10.06 3.48
C LYS A 330 17.51 10.78 2.67
N GLU A 331 17.65 12.09 2.45
CA GLU A 331 16.71 12.86 1.62
C GLU A 331 16.74 12.39 0.16
N LEU A 332 17.93 12.05 -0.38
CA LEU A 332 18.05 11.48 -1.72
C LEU A 332 17.44 10.07 -1.83
N ARG A 333 17.61 9.22 -0.82
CA ARG A 333 16.94 7.90 -0.76
C ARG A 333 15.42 8.06 -0.76
N ASN A 334 14.90 9.06 -0.06
CA ASN A 334 13.47 9.37 -0.08
C ASN A 334 13.01 9.85 -1.47
N LEU A 335 13.73 10.79 -2.10
CA LEU A 335 13.44 11.24 -3.48
C LEU A 335 13.43 10.06 -4.47
N ILE A 336 14.45 9.20 -4.41
CA ILE A 336 14.56 8.01 -5.27
C ILE A 336 13.38 7.07 -5.00
N SER A 337 12.98 6.90 -3.74
CA SER A 337 11.83 6.05 -3.36
C SER A 337 10.52 6.58 -3.95
N TRP A 338 10.31 7.90 -3.99
CA TRP A 338 9.16 8.51 -4.70
C TRP A 338 9.21 8.26 -6.20
N LYS A 339 10.39 8.44 -6.82
CA LYS A 339 10.60 8.26 -8.27
C LYS A 339 10.46 6.79 -8.71
N LEU A 340 10.79 5.84 -7.83
CA LEU A 340 10.59 4.39 -8.04
C LEU A 340 9.17 3.91 -7.76
N ASN A 341 8.33 4.75 -7.13
CA ASN A 341 6.91 4.48 -6.88
C ASN A 341 6.00 5.47 -7.63
N PRO A 342 6.11 5.55 -8.97
CA PRO A 342 5.30 6.47 -9.76
C PRO A 342 3.81 6.13 -9.60
N ILE A 343 2.98 7.16 -9.62
CA ILE A 343 1.52 6.99 -9.55
C ILE A 343 1.06 6.33 -10.85
N PRO A 344 0.21 5.28 -10.79
CA PRO A 344 -0.34 4.66 -12.00
C PRO A 344 -1.13 5.69 -12.80
N PRO A 345 -1.23 5.55 -14.13
CA PRO A 345 -1.99 6.49 -14.95
C PRO A 345 -3.48 6.38 -14.61
N GLY A 346 -4.17 7.52 -14.59
CA GLY A 346 -5.61 7.58 -14.34
C GLY A 346 -6.43 6.98 -15.49
N GLY A 347 -7.72 6.78 -15.23
CA GLY A 347 -8.68 6.45 -16.29
C GLY A 347 -8.75 7.55 -17.36
N SER A 348 -9.21 7.22 -18.57
CA SER A 348 -9.21 8.13 -19.72
C SER A 348 -10.05 9.40 -19.56
N LEU A 349 -10.94 9.44 -18.56
CA LEU A 349 -11.79 10.58 -18.24
C LEU A 349 -11.36 11.32 -16.97
N GLY A 350 -10.19 11.00 -16.40
CA GLY A 350 -9.66 11.65 -15.21
C GLY A 350 -10.70 11.71 -14.09
N SER A 351 -10.98 12.89 -13.55
CA SER A 351 -12.05 13.12 -12.58
C SER A 351 -13.23 13.87 -13.19
N TYR A 352 -13.62 13.46 -14.41
CA TYR A 352 -14.83 13.89 -15.13
C TYR A 352 -14.97 15.41 -15.28
N GLY A 353 -13.86 16.08 -15.63
CA GLY A 353 -13.86 17.53 -15.83
C GLY A 353 -13.77 18.35 -14.54
N ARG A 354 -13.32 17.76 -13.43
CA ARG A 354 -13.05 18.48 -12.17
C ARG A 354 -12.17 19.72 -12.36
N GLU A 355 -11.21 19.68 -13.26
CA GLU A 355 -10.29 20.81 -13.55
C GLU A 355 -11.03 22.10 -13.96
N TYR A 356 -12.18 21.97 -14.62
CA TYR A 356 -13.03 23.09 -15.04
C TYR A 356 -13.92 23.63 -13.91
N LEU A 357 -13.88 23.05 -12.71
CA LEU A 357 -14.59 23.59 -11.53
C LEU A 357 -13.78 24.66 -10.77
N THR A 358 -12.55 24.96 -11.22
CA THR A 358 -11.62 25.87 -10.56
C THR A 358 -11.86 27.32 -10.98
N ASP A 359 -12.06 28.21 -10.01
CA ASP A 359 -12.04 29.66 -10.22
C ASP A 359 -10.84 30.25 -9.49
N SER A 360 -9.93 30.83 -10.25
CA SER A 360 -9.13 31.95 -9.76
C SER A 360 -9.41 33.13 -10.69
N GLU A 361 -10.27 34.04 -10.23
CA GLU A 361 -10.51 35.42 -10.74
C GLU A 361 -11.75 35.72 -11.61
N THR A 362 -12.69 34.80 -11.82
CA THR A 362 -14.05 35.10 -12.35
C THR A 362 -15.15 34.91 -11.29
N PRO A 363 -16.30 35.62 -11.37
CA PRO A 363 -17.43 35.34 -10.49
C PRO A 363 -17.94 33.90 -10.74
N SER A 364 -17.55 32.98 -9.86
CA SER A 364 -17.76 31.53 -9.95
C SER A 364 -19.21 31.05 -10.13
N ALA A 365 -20.17 31.90 -9.75
CA ALA A 365 -21.58 31.66 -9.99
C ALA A 365 -21.89 31.66 -11.50
N ASP A 366 -21.34 32.61 -12.26
CA ASP A 366 -21.70 32.75 -13.67
C ASP A 366 -21.10 31.63 -14.53
N HIS A 367 -19.86 31.20 -14.26
CA HIS A 367 -19.21 30.10 -14.99
C HIS A 367 -19.97 28.76 -14.84
N ARG A 368 -20.34 28.35 -13.62
CA ARG A 368 -21.11 27.12 -13.37
C ARG A 368 -22.50 27.17 -13.98
N HIS A 369 -23.17 28.32 -13.86
CA HIS A 369 -24.45 28.52 -14.51
C HIS A 369 -24.31 28.55 -16.04
N ARG A 370 -23.20 29.04 -16.61
CA ARG A 370 -22.90 28.98 -18.06
C ARG A 370 -22.67 27.55 -18.54
N VAL A 371 -21.85 26.75 -17.85
CA VAL A 371 -21.65 25.32 -18.17
C VAL A 371 -23.00 24.61 -18.17
N ARG A 372 -23.80 24.78 -17.10
CA ARG A 372 -25.14 24.19 -16.99
C ARG A 372 -26.09 24.62 -18.13
N ARG A 373 -26.05 25.89 -18.55
CA ARG A 373 -26.95 26.51 -19.55
C ARG A 373 -26.54 26.25 -21.01
N THR A 374 -25.48 25.48 -21.28
CA THR A 374 -25.02 25.15 -22.66
C THR A 374 -25.91 24.16 -23.41
N ALA A 375 -26.89 23.53 -22.75
CA ALA A 375 -27.97 22.86 -23.45
C ALA A 375 -28.69 23.89 -24.34
N THR A 376 -28.96 23.53 -25.60
CA THR A 376 -29.71 24.37 -26.55
C THR A 376 -31.14 24.67 -26.09
N ASP A 377 -31.62 23.96 -25.06
CA ASP A 377 -32.94 24.13 -24.50
C ASP A 377 -32.80 24.81 -23.15
N ASN A 378 -33.48 25.95 -22.97
CA ASN A 378 -33.78 26.54 -21.65
C ASN A 378 -34.70 25.64 -20.80
N ASP A 379 -34.82 24.35 -21.15
CA ASP A 379 -35.66 23.37 -20.51
C ASP A 379 -34.90 22.69 -19.35
N PRO A 380 -35.26 22.98 -18.09
CA PRO A 380 -34.71 22.27 -16.94
C PRO A 380 -34.95 20.75 -17.00
N ASP A 381 -35.93 20.27 -17.79
CA ASP A 381 -36.31 18.87 -17.94
C ASP A 381 -35.59 18.15 -19.11
N ALA A 382 -34.70 18.82 -19.85
CA ALA A 382 -33.94 18.18 -20.93
C ALA A 382 -33.16 16.95 -20.43
N LYS A 383 -33.15 15.83 -21.16
CA LYS A 383 -32.49 14.58 -20.69
C LYS A 383 -30.97 14.77 -20.50
N LEU A 384 -30.41 14.12 -19.47
CA LEU A 384 -28.95 14.07 -19.23
C LEU A 384 -28.28 13.29 -20.37
N THR A 385 -27.20 13.81 -20.97
CA THR A 385 -26.55 13.19 -22.13
C THR A 385 -25.94 11.84 -21.79
N LEU A 386 -25.45 11.64 -20.57
CA LEU A 386 -24.98 10.34 -20.10
C LEU A 386 -26.00 9.22 -20.33
N PHE A 387 -27.30 9.53 -20.32
CA PHE A 387 -28.39 8.55 -20.42
C PHE A 387 -29.09 8.53 -21.78
N ASP A 388 -28.64 9.33 -22.74
CA ASP A 388 -29.18 9.46 -24.10
C ASP A 388 -28.49 8.53 -25.13
N CYS A 389 -27.88 7.44 -24.65
CA CYS A 389 -27.21 6.44 -25.48
C CYS A 389 -28.14 5.27 -25.85
N SER A 390 -28.03 4.76 -27.08
CA SER A 390 -28.72 3.56 -27.54
C SER A 390 -27.79 2.68 -28.39
N PRO A 391 -27.60 1.40 -28.03
CA PRO A 391 -28.14 0.71 -26.86
C PRO A 391 -27.46 1.16 -25.55
N LYS A 392 -28.17 1.08 -24.41
CA LYS A 392 -27.59 1.41 -23.09
C LYS A 392 -26.50 0.40 -22.69
N PRO A 393 -25.24 0.82 -22.46
CA PRO A 393 -24.14 -0.10 -22.12
C PRO A 393 -24.35 -0.95 -20.86
N TRP A 394 -25.21 -0.48 -19.95
CA TRP A 394 -25.52 -1.16 -18.69
C TRP A 394 -26.78 -2.05 -18.72
N ALA A 395 -27.45 -2.17 -19.87
CA ALA A 395 -28.64 -3.03 -19.98
C ALA A 395 -28.32 -4.48 -19.58
N GLY A 396 -29.18 -5.09 -18.75
CA GLY A 396 -29.03 -6.47 -18.28
C GLY A 396 -27.92 -6.72 -17.25
N LYS A 397 -27.27 -5.67 -16.73
CA LYS A 397 -26.22 -5.79 -15.68
C LYS A 397 -26.80 -5.60 -14.28
N THR A 398 -26.23 -6.29 -13.30
CA THR A 398 -26.55 -6.04 -11.88
C THR A 398 -25.96 -4.71 -11.39
N LEU A 399 -26.49 -4.13 -10.32
CA LEU A 399 -25.94 -2.90 -9.72
C LEU A 399 -24.46 -3.04 -9.35
N GLU A 400 -24.05 -4.21 -8.84
CA GLU A 400 -22.64 -4.49 -8.54
C GLU A 400 -21.77 -4.48 -9.79
N GLN A 401 -22.23 -5.09 -10.88
CA GLN A 401 -21.53 -5.07 -12.17
C GLN A 401 -21.44 -3.65 -12.75
N ILE A 402 -22.48 -2.82 -12.53
CA ILE A 402 -22.48 -1.41 -12.94
C ILE A 402 -21.43 -0.63 -12.13
N ARG A 403 -21.46 -0.72 -10.79
CA ARG A 403 -20.48 -0.06 -9.91
C ARG A 403 -19.04 -0.44 -10.27
N LYS A 404 -18.77 -1.73 -10.47
CA LYS A 404 -17.43 -2.25 -10.77
C LYS A 404 -16.90 -1.78 -12.13
N ASN A 405 -17.77 -1.46 -13.08
CA ASN A 405 -17.40 -1.07 -14.44
C ASN A 405 -17.79 0.37 -14.79
N ALA A 406 -18.13 1.21 -13.79
CA ALA A 406 -18.76 2.51 -14.02
C ALA A 406 -17.92 3.42 -14.94
N ASP A 407 -16.60 3.54 -14.73
CA ASP A 407 -15.74 4.34 -15.62
C ASP A 407 -15.83 3.90 -17.09
N LYS A 408 -15.83 2.58 -17.33
CA LYS A 408 -15.96 2.01 -18.68
C LYS A 408 -17.36 2.24 -19.26
N LEU A 409 -18.41 2.07 -18.46
CA LEU A 409 -19.79 2.23 -18.90
C LEU A 409 -20.11 3.70 -19.22
N ILE A 410 -19.62 4.64 -18.40
CA ILE A 410 -19.71 6.09 -18.63
C ILE A 410 -18.98 6.45 -19.92
N ALA A 411 -17.74 5.99 -20.10
CA ALA A 411 -16.99 6.24 -21.32
C ALA A 411 -17.68 5.66 -22.57
N GLN A 412 -18.24 4.45 -22.49
CA GLN A 412 -19.01 3.86 -23.59
C GLN A 412 -20.27 4.64 -23.93
N ALA A 413 -20.99 5.12 -22.92
CA ALA A 413 -22.22 5.90 -23.10
C ALA A 413 -21.94 7.26 -23.74
N LEU A 414 -20.90 7.96 -23.29
CA LEU A 414 -20.49 9.27 -23.83
C LEU A 414 -19.83 9.19 -25.20
N SER A 415 -19.45 7.99 -25.66
CA SER A 415 -18.96 7.73 -27.03
C SER A 415 -20.08 7.44 -28.03
N GLN A 416 -21.36 7.42 -27.61
CA GLN A 416 -22.51 7.05 -28.43
C GLN A 416 -23.53 8.20 -28.55
N GLY A 417 -24.35 8.16 -29.60
CA GLY A 417 -25.48 9.08 -29.82
C GLY A 417 -25.08 10.50 -30.22
N GLU A 418 -26.01 11.46 -30.08
CA GLU A 418 -25.79 12.88 -30.38
C GLU A 418 -24.88 13.60 -29.37
N GLY A 419 -24.44 12.91 -28.31
CA GLY A 419 -23.67 13.50 -27.22
C GLY A 419 -22.37 14.18 -27.66
N LEU A 420 -21.62 13.55 -28.57
CA LEU A 420 -20.37 14.13 -29.10
C LEU A 420 -20.65 15.42 -29.90
N ALA A 421 -21.74 15.47 -30.68
CA ALA A 421 -22.15 16.66 -31.42
C ALA A 421 -22.56 17.81 -30.48
N ARG A 422 -23.24 17.50 -29.36
CA ARG A 422 -23.64 18.49 -28.34
C ARG A 422 -22.44 19.07 -27.56
N SER A 423 -21.31 18.38 -27.52
CA SER A 423 -20.08 18.90 -26.88
C SER A 423 -19.53 20.14 -27.59
N GLN A 424 -19.78 20.27 -28.90
CA GLN A 424 -19.33 21.42 -29.68
C GLN A 424 -19.95 22.73 -29.18
N THR A 425 -21.24 22.72 -28.81
CA THR A 425 -21.90 23.88 -28.21
C THR A 425 -21.29 24.27 -26.88
N ILE A 426 -20.84 23.29 -26.08
CA ILE A 426 -20.12 23.54 -24.82
C ILE A 426 -18.78 24.19 -25.14
N LEU A 427 -17.97 23.58 -26.00
CA LEU A 427 -16.66 24.07 -26.41
C LEU A 427 -16.71 25.51 -26.93
N THR A 428 -17.63 25.81 -27.87
CA THR A 428 -17.79 27.16 -28.43
C THR A 428 -18.14 28.21 -27.37
N ARG A 429 -18.89 27.85 -26.31
CA ARG A 429 -19.21 28.78 -25.22
C ARG A 429 -18.05 29.02 -24.24
N PHE A 430 -17.03 28.18 -24.27
CA PHE A 430 -15.80 28.30 -23.47
C PHE A 430 -14.59 28.65 -24.33
N ASP A 431 -14.79 29.14 -25.55
CA ASP A 431 -13.70 29.58 -26.42
C ASP A 431 -12.88 30.70 -25.72
N GLY A 432 -11.56 30.52 -25.64
CA GLY A 432 -10.64 31.40 -24.93
C GLY A 432 -10.54 31.20 -23.41
N GLU A 433 -11.40 30.39 -22.77
CA GLU A 433 -11.31 30.02 -21.35
C GLU A 433 -10.71 28.62 -21.13
N LEU A 434 -10.65 27.80 -22.18
CA LEU A 434 -10.08 26.45 -22.14
C LEU A 434 -8.54 26.48 -22.16
N PRO A 435 -7.86 25.48 -21.58
CA PRO A 435 -6.39 25.37 -21.63
C PRO A 435 -5.86 24.98 -23.02
N PHE A 436 -6.74 24.79 -24.01
CA PHE A 436 -6.45 24.40 -25.38
C PHE A 436 -7.38 25.14 -26.36
N ALA A 437 -6.97 25.27 -27.62
CA ALA A 437 -7.86 25.78 -28.67
C ALA A 437 -8.94 24.73 -29.00
N ILE A 438 -10.15 25.15 -29.37
CA ILE A 438 -11.27 24.25 -29.67
C ILE A 438 -10.92 23.18 -30.70
N ALA A 439 -10.12 23.55 -31.72
CA ALA A 439 -9.65 22.63 -32.75
C ALA A 439 -8.79 21.48 -32.20
N ASP A 440 -8.13 21.70 -31.07
CA ASP A 440 -7.20 20.76 -30.43
C ASP A 440 -7.88 19.89 -29.35
N ALA A 441 -9.18 20.09 -29.09
CA ALA A 441 -9.92 19.35 -28.08
C ALA A 441 -9.92 17.84 -28.37
N THR A 442 -9.54 17.02 -27.39
CA THR A 442 -9.55 15.55 -27.52
C THR A 442 -10.96 14.97 -27.29
N PRO A 443 -11.24 13.68 -27.60
CA PRO A 443 -12.52 13.09 -27.26
C PRO A 443 -12.70 13.00 -25.74
N GLY A 444 -11.60 12.81 -25.00
CA GLY A 444 -11.60 12.81 -23.54
C GLY A 444 -12.05 14.16 -23.00
N ASP A 445 -11.54 15.27 -23.54
CA ASP A 445 -11.92 16.62 -23.11
C ASP A 445 -13.42 16.88 -23.36
N ARG A 446 -13.89 16.51 -24.55
CA ARG A 446 -15.32 16.58 -24.91
C ARG A 446 -16.19 15.77 -23.94
N GLN A 447 -15.80 14.55 -23.64
CA GLN A 447 -16.52 13.66 -22.73
C GLN A 447 -16.51 14.17 -21.28
N GLN A 448 -15.37 14.70 -20.83
CA GLN A 448 -15.25 15.31 -19.51
C GLN A 448 -16.15 16.54 -19.36
N LEU A 449 -16.20 17.42 -20.37
CA LEU A 449 -17.09 18.59 -20.36
C LEU A 449 -18.58 18.21 -20.38
N LEU A 450 -18.95 17.18 -21.15
CA LEU A 450 -20.32 16.65 -21.13
C LEU A 450 -20.69 16.09 -19.75
N MET A 451 -19.80 15.29 -19.17
CA MET A 451 -20.02 14.69 -17.86
C MET A 451 -20.12 15.76 -16.77
N LEU A 452 -19.23 16.75 -16.80
CA LEU A 452 -19.26 17.89 -15.89
C LEU A 452 -20.59 18.63 -15.94
N ARG A 453 -21.09 18.92 -17.15
CA ARG A 453 -22.39 19.57 -17.33
C ARG A 453 -23.51 18.74 -16.70
N ASP A 454 -23.56 17.44 -16.96
CA ASP A 454 -24.59 16.56 -16.40
C ASP A 454 -24.51 16.49 -14.87
N MET A 455 -23.30 16.45 -14.30
CA MET A 455 -23.09 16.55 -12.85
C MET A 455 -23.59 17.88 -12.28
N LEU A 456 -23.31 19.01 -12.94
CA LEU A 456 -23.76 20.35 -12.50
C LEU A 456 -25.28 20.57 -12.65
N ARG A 457 -25.96 19.79 -13.49
CA ARG A 457 -27.44 19.74 -13.52
C ARG A 457 -28.01 18.99 -12.32
N VAL A 458 -27.30 17.95 -11.86
CA VAL A 458 -27.68 17.21 -10.65
C VAL A 458 -27.35 18.01 -9.38
N ASP A 459 -26.17 18.60 -9.32
CA ASP A 459 -25.69 19.40 -8.19
C ASP A 459 -24.93 20.65 -8.69
N ILE A 460 -25.59 21.80 -8.66
CA ILE A 460 -24.99 23.08 -9.08
C ILE A 460 -23.92 23.59 -8.10
N ASP A 461 -23.97 23.12 -6.86
CA ASP A 461 -23.03 23.47 -5.80
C ASP A 461 -21.97 22.38 -5.59
N LEU A 462 -21.82 21.47 -6.57
CA LEU A 462 -20.84 20.40 -6.54
C LEU A 462 -19.44 20.94 -6.23
N GLY A 463 -18.88 20.48 -5.12
CA GLY A 463 -17.57 20.91 -4.66
C GLY A 463 -17.50 22.41 -4.30
N LYS A 464 -18.60 23.05 -3.89
CA LYS A 464 -18.58 24.36 -3.19
C LYS A 464 -18.60 24.20 -1.67
N LYS A 465 -19.33 23.19 -1.17
CA LYS A 465 -19.41 22.85 0.26
C LYS A 465 -18.66 21.55 0.50
N ARG A 466 -17.84 21.49 1.57
CA ARG A 466 -17.15 20.25 1.96
C ARG A 466 -18.18 19.15 2.20
N ASN A 467 -17.82 17.93 1.78
CA ASN A 467 -18.54 16.69 2.08
C ASN A 467 -19.97 16.59 1.52
N LEU A 468 -20.46 17.60 0.79
CA LEU A 468 -21.83 17.67 0.30
C LEU A 468 -21.93 17.25 -1.17
N ILE A 469 -22.84 16.32 -1.47
CA ILE A 469 -23.23 15.95 -2.84
C ILE A 469 -24.76 15.98 -2.92
N ALA A 470 -25.31 16.82 -3.78
CA ALA A 470 -26.75 16.96 -4.00
C ALA A 470 -27.57 17.10 -2.69
N GLY A 471 -27.00 17.80 -1.70
CA GLY A 471 -27.60 18.00 -0.38
C GLY A 471 -27.35 16.90 0.65
N TYR A 472 -26.71 15.78 0.29
CA TYR A 472 -26.32 14.72 1.22
C TYR A 472 -24.89 14.93 1.75
N ASN A 473 -24.71 14.94 3.07
CA ASN A 473 -23.41 15.11 3.71
C ASN A 473 -22.74 13.75 3.99
N LEU A 474 -21.66 13.45 3.29
CA LEU A 474 -20.92 12.18 3.36
C LEU A 474 -20.39 11.87 4.76
N TYR A 475 -19.95 12.89 5.50
CA TYR A 475 -19.26 12.75 6.79
C TYR A 475 -20.02 13.45 7.92
N SER A 476 -21.35 13.41 7.88
CA SER A 476 -22.19 13.84 8.99
C SER A 476 -21.95 12.99 10.24
N ALA A 477 -22.33 13.52 11.40
CA ALA A 477 -22.35 12.77 12.66
C ALA A 477 -23.13 11.45 12.54
N SER A 478 -24.26 11.44 11.84
CA SER A 478 -25.09 10.24 11.62
C SER A 478 -24.40 9.15 10.79
N ASN A 479 -23.37 9.49 10.03
CA ASN A 479 -22.58 8.53 9.25
C ASN A 479 -21.36 8.01 10.01
N ALA A 480 -21.06 8.53 11.20
CA ALA A 480 -19.92 8.09 11.98
C ALA A 480 -19.99 6.59 12.30
N GLY A 481 -18.90 5.87 12.01
CA GLY A 481 -18.78 4.42 12.17
C GLY A 481 -19.43 3.58 11.06
N LYS A 482 -20.23 4.16 10.16
CA LYS A 482 -20.75 3.44 8.99
C LYS A 482 -19.62 3.14 8.00
N LYS A 483 -19.74 2.01 7.30
CA LYS A 483 -18.85 1.65 6.20
C LYS A 483 -19.04 2.61 5.02
N LEU A 484 -17.97 2.90 4.27
CA LEU A 484 -18.07 3.75 3.07
C LEU A 484 -19.03 3.16 2.03
N SER A 485 -19.18 1.83 1.96
CA SER A 485 -20.17 1.19 1.09
C SER A 485 -21.61 1.53 1.49
N GLU A 486 -21.91 1.60 2.80
CA GLU A 486 -23.24 1.92 3.32
C GLU A 486 -23.59 3.38 3.01
N VAL A 487 -22.64 4.30 3.25
CA VAL A 487 -22.81 5.73 2.92
C VAL A 487 -22.97 5.94 1.41
N ARG A 488 -22.26 5.16 0.58
CA ARG A 488 -22.45 5.18 -0.89
C ARG A 488 -23.84 4.68 -1.27
N ASP A 489 -24.31 3.57 -0.69
CA ASP A 489 -25.64 3.03 -0.97
C ASP A 489 -26.75 4.02 -0.58
N GLU A 490 -26.60 4.73 0.54
CA GLU A 490 -27.50 5.81 0.96
C GLU A 490 -27.48 7.00 -0.01
N LEU A 491 -26.30 7.44 -0.46
CA LEU A 491 -26.16 8.50 -1.44
C LEU A 491 -26.81 8.13 -2.79
N GLU A 492 -26.62 6.90 -3.26
CA GLU A 492 -27.23 6.42 -4.51
C GLU A 492 -28.77 6.42 -4.41
N LYS A 493 -29.32 5.97 -3.28
CA LYS A 493 -30.77 6.06 -3.00
C LYS A 493 -31.24 7.52 -2.93
N HIS A 494 -30.48 8.38 -2.25
CA HIS A 494 -30.78 9.81 -2.15
C HIS A 494 -30.85 10.48 -3.52
N ILE A 495 -29.88 10.22 -4.40
CA ILE A 495 -29.88 10.75 -5.77
C ILE A 495 -31.03 10.17 -6.59
N SER A 496 -31.30 8.86 -6.49
CA SER A 496 -32.42 8.23 -7.20
C SER A 496 -33.76 8.90 -6.84
N VAL A 497 -34.02 9.11 -5.54
CA VAL A 497 -35.26 9.72 -5.05
C VAL A 497 -35.32 11.21 -5.38
N THR A 498 -34.30 11.98 -5.01
CA THR A 498 -34.32 13.45 -5.12
C THR A 498 -34.22 13.95 -6.56
N LYS A 499 -33.58 13.18 -7.45
CA LYS A 499 -33.40 13.52 -8.86
C LYS A 499 -34.26 12.70 -9.80
N LYS A 500 -35.13 11.83 -9.27
CA LYS A 500 -36.04 10.95 -10.02
C LYS A 500 -35.32 10.11 -11.09
N LEU A 501 -34.11 9.64 -10.77
CA LEU A 501 -33.31 8.80 -11.67
C LEU A 501 -33.57 7.32 -11.36
N PRO A 502 -33.76 6.46 -12.39
CA PRO A 502 -33.71 5.01 -12.22
C PRO A 502 -32.43 4.59 -11.48
N MET A 503 -32.49 3.54 -10.68
CA MET A 503 -31.39 3.16 -9.79
C MET A 503 -30.07 2.97 -10.55
N GLU A 504 -30.08 2.31 -11.72
CA GLU A 504 -28.88 2.11 -12.53
C GLU A 504 -28.23 3.42 -12.98
N GLN A 505 -29.04 4.43 -13.28
CA GLN A 505 -28.59 5.77 -13.66
C GLN A 505 -28.08 6.55 -12.44
N ALA A 506 -28.76 6.44 -11.30
CA ALA A 506 -28.33 7.03 -10.05
C ALA A 506 -26.95 6.47 -9.61
N VAL A 507 -26.69 5.18 -9.79
CA VAL A 507 -25.38 4.57 -9.53
C VAL A 507 -24.27 5.19 -10.39
N LEU A 508 -24.50 5.35 -11.70
CA LEU A 508 -23.51 5.93 -12.61
C LEU A 508 -23.25 7.40 -12.31
N MET A 509 -24.31 8.17 -12.03
CA MET A 509 -24.19 9.58 -11.65
C MET A 509 -23.46 9.74 -10.30
N THR A 510 -23.80 8.91 -9.32
CA THR A 510 -23.13 8.91 -8.01
C THR A 510 -21.64 8.58 -8.14
N HIS A 511 -21.28 7.64 -9.00
CA HIS A 511 -19.88 7.32 -9.28
C HIS A 511 -19.12 8.54 -9.80
N ALA A 512 -19.68 9.30 -10.75
CA ALA A 512 -19.01 10.48 -11.28
C ALA A 512 -18.92 11.64 -10.27
N LEU A 513 -19.98 11.86 -9.49
CA LEU A 513 -19.99 12.87 -8.42
C LEU A 513 -18.92 12.53 -7.35
N LEU A 514 -18.87 11.28 -6.89
CA LEU A 514 -17.84 10.81 -5.94
C LEU A 514 -16.43 10.91 -6.53
N ALA A 515 -16.23 10.52 -7.79
CA ALA A 515 -14.93 10.67 -8.47
C ALA A 515 -14.44 12.11 -8.49
N THR A 516 -15.37 13.07 -8.52
CA THR A 516 -15.06 14.50 -8.54
C THR A 516 -14.71 15.03 -7.15
N VAL A 517 -15.51 14.73 -6.11
CA VAL A 517 -15.40 15.41 -4.80
C VAL A 517 -15.02 14.53 -3.61
N ALA A 518 -15.16 13.20 -3.72
CA ALA A 518 -14.79 12.25 -2.68
C ALA A 518 -14.27 10.92 -3.28
N PRO A 519 -13.17 10.97 -4.07
CA PRO A 519 -12.66 9.80 -4.80
C PRO A 519 -12.23 8.64 -3.88
N GLU A 520 -12.01 8.88 -2.59
CA GLU A 520 -11.74 7.87 -1.57
C GLU A 520 -12.81 6.76 -1.51
N PHE A 521 -14.07 7.07 -1.82
CA PHE A 521 -15.16 6.09 -1.89
C PHE A 521 -15.03 5.09 -3.05
N LEU A 522 -14.18 5.40 -4.02
CA LEU A 522 -14.02 4.66 -5.26
C LEU A 522 -12.68 3.92 -5.34
N VAL A 523 -11.81 4.06 -4.33
CA VAL A 523 -10.60 3.24 -4.18
C VAL A 523 -11.00 1.77 -3.99
N LYS A 524 -10.31 0.85 -4.66
CA LYS A 524 -10.66 -0.58 -4.64
C LYS A 524 -10.53 -1.13 -3.22
N GLY A 525 -11.63 -1.67 -2.69
CA GLY A 525 -11.70 -2.20 -1.32
C GLY A 525 -12.04 -1.18 -0.23
N ALA A 526 -12.19 0.12 -0.57
CA ALA A 526 -12.51 1.17 0.40
C ALA A 526 -13.87 1.01 1.07
N GLY A 527 -14.79 0.25 0.45
CA GLY A 527 -16.13 0.01 0.99
C GLY A 527 -16.14 -0.55 2.41
N ALA A 528 -15.09 -1.26 2.85
CA ALA A 528 -14.98 -1.79 4.22
C ALA A 528 -14.47 -0.78 5.26
N GLU A 529 -13.90 0.36 4.83
CA GLU A 529 -13.46 1.41 5.76
C GLU A 529 -14.64 2.09 6.42
N ARG A 530 -14.47 2.50 7.68
CA ARG A 530 -15.52 3.19 8.45
C ARG A 530 -15.29 4.69 8.48
N VAL A 531 -16.35 5.46 8.31
CA VAL A 531 -16.31 6.92 8.47
C VAL A 531 -15.88 7.26 9.89
N GLY A 532 -14.90 8.14 10.01
CA GLY A 532 -14.39 8.58 11.32
C GLY A 532 -13.34 7.68 11.95
N SER A 533 -12.85 6.63 11.27
CA SER A 533 -11.66 5.89 11.73
C SER A 533 -10.37 6.60 11.30
N LEU A 534 -9.23 6.27 11.93
CA LEU A 534 -7.93 6.78 11.47
C LEU A 534 -7.55 6.26 10.07
N THR A 535 -7.94 5.03 9.74
CA THR A 535 -7.69 4.45 8.41
C THR A 535 -8.38 5.25 7.32
N HIS A 536 -9.60 5.71 7.59
CA HIS A 536 -10.37 6.56 6.71
C HIS A 536 -9.71 7.94 6.52
N VAL A 537 -9.20 8.56 7.60
CA VAL A 537 -8.45 9.82 7.50
C VAL A 537 -7.24 9.68 6.59
N ASN A 538 -6.43 8.63 6.79
CA ASN A 538 -5.27 8.36 5.95
C ASN A 538 -5.66 8.11 4.49
N LEU A 539 -6.70 7.29 4.26
CA LEU A 539 -7.21 7.01 2.92
C LEU A 539 -7.60 8.30 2.20
N ARG A 540 -8.31 9.22 2.87
CA ARG A 540 -8.71 10.51 2.29
C ARG A 540 -7.51 11.37 1.90
N ILE A 541 -6.55 11.54 2.80
CA ILE A 541 -5.35 12.36 2.56
C ILE A 541 -4.54 11.79 1.39
N GLN A 542 -4.29 10.47 1.39
CA GLN A 542 -3.48 9.83 0.35
C GLN A 542 -4.21 9.78 -0.99
N THR A 543 -5.53 9.56 -0.99
CA THR A 543 -6.34 9.64 -2.22
C THR A 543 -6.30 11.05 -2.80
N ALA A 544 -6.42 12.08 -1.96
CA ALA A 544 -6.28 13.46 -2.39
C ALA A 544 -4.91 13.72 -3.04
N LEU A 545 -3.80 13.32 -2.38
CA LEU A 545 -2.45 13.46 -2.94
C LEU A 545 -2.28 12.71 -4.28
N VAL A 546 -2.88 11.53 -4.42
CA VAL A 546 -2.86 10.76 -5.69
C VAL A 546 -3.62 11.51 -6.79
N GLU A 547 -4.83 11.97 -6.49
CA GLU A 547 -5.70 12.65 -7.46
C GLU A 547 -5.14 14.00 -7.94
N MET A 548 -4.38 14.68 -7.09
CA MET A 548 -3.67 15.90 -7.49
C MET A 548 -2.54 15.65 -8.47
N ALA A 549 -1.80 14.56 -8.26
CA ALA A 549 -0.67 14.22 -9.10
C ALA A 549 -1.11 13.52 -10.40
N SER A 550 -2.20 12.76 -10.36
CA SER A 550 -2.81 12.15 -11.53
C SER A 550 -4.30 11.88 -11.27
N GLN A 551 -5.17 12.71 -11.85
CA GLN A 551 -6.62 12.60 -11.66
C GLN A 551 -7.14 11.24 -12.14
N GLY A 552 -8.03 10.63 -11.36
CA GLY A 552 -8.60 9.31 -11.61
C GLY A 552 -7.72 8.12 -11.26
N SER A 553 -6.45 8.32 -10.90
CA SER A 553 -5.54 7.23 -10.56
C SER A 553 -5.92 6.50 -9.28
N SER A 554 -6.54 7.19 -8.31
CA SER A 554 -6.92 6.57 -7.03
C SER A 554 -7.89 5.41 -7.23
N ARG A 555 -8.80 5.50 -8.21
CA ARG A 555 -9.79 4.47 -8.54
C ARG A 555 -9.16 3.23 -9.15
N GLU A 556 -7.96 3.35 -9.70
CA GLU A 556 -7.21 2.20 -10.18
C GLU A 556 -6.47 1.46 -9.06
N MET A 557 -6.25 2.11 -7.93
CA MET A 557 -5.49 1.57 -6.79
C MET A 557 -6.39 0.89 -5.76
N ASP A 558 -5.83 -0.07 -5.02
CA ASP A 558 -6.44 -0.60 -3.81
C ASP A 558 -6.08 0.21 -2.56
N VAL A 559 -6.85 0.03 -1.47
CA VAL A 559 -6.63 0.74 -0.20
C VAL A 559 -5.21 0.56 0.32
N ALA A 560 -4.61 -0.62 0.16
CA ALA A 560 -3.26 -0.88 0.67
C ALA A 560 -2.20 -0.10 -0.13
N GLN A 561 -2.38 0.04 -1.44
CA GLN A 561 -1.49 0.83 -2.30
C GLN A 561 -1.61 2.33 -2.07
N VAL A 562 -2.83 2.84 -1.90
CA VAL A 562 -3.03 4.24 -1.54
C VAL A 562 -2.43 4.51 -0.16
N SER A 563 -2.67 3.61 0.80
CA SER A 563 -2.16 3.75 2.17
C SER A 563 -0.64 3.61 2.28
N SER A 564 0.02 2.75 1.48
CA SER A 564 1.49 2.59 1.56
C SER A 564 2.26 3.86 1.22
N ARG A 565 1.64 4.78 0.48
CA ARG A 565 2.23 6.10 0.15
C ARG A 565 2.44 6.99 1.38
N SER A 566 1.68 6.77 2.45
CA SER A 566 1.89 7.47 3.72
C SER A 566 3.21 7.10 4.43
N VAL A 567 3.89 6.05 3.97
CA VAL A 567 5.25 5.70 4.41
C VAL A 567 6.31 6.61 3.75
N LEU A 568 5.98 7.25 2.64
CA LEU A 568 6.87 8.21 1.98
C LEU A 568 6.83 9.55 2.71
N THR A 569 7.98 10.18 2.93
CA THR A 569 8.01 11.52 3.51
C THR A 569 7.90 12.57 2.42
N PRO A 570 7.25 13.72 2.69
CA PRO A 570 7.32 14.87 1.81
C PRO A 570 8.75 15.16 1.34
N ILE A 571 8.90 15.48 0.06
CA ILE A 571 10.20 15.69 -0.59
C ILE A 571 10.71 17.13 -0.37
N THR A 572 9.78 18.09 -0.30
CA THR A 572 10.03 19.53 -0.20
C THR A 572 9.14 20.14 0.87
N SER A 573 9.46 21.36 1.33
CA SER A 573 8.61 22.11 2.26
C SER A 573 7.23 22.38 1.68
N SER A 574 7.14 22.73 0.39
CA SER A 574 5.87 22.96 -0.31
C SER A 574 5.00 21.69 -0.36
N HIS A 575 5.61 20.50 -0.49
CA HIS A 575 4.89 19.23 -0.36
C HIS A 575 4.39 19.00 1.08
N GLU A 576 5.18 19.32 2.10
CA GLU A 576 4.76 19.21 3.50
C GLU A 576 3.60 20.14 3.85
N GLU A 577 3.64 21.38 3.37
CA GLU A 577 2.56 22.38 3.52
C GLU A 577 1.27 21.92 2.83
N LEU A 578 1.39 21.38 1.61
CA LEU A 578 0.26 20.81 0.90
C LEU A 578 -0.38 19.65 1.69
N GLN A 579 0.43 18.68 2.13
CA GLN A 579 -0.08 17.54 2.90
C GLN A 579 -0.75 18.01 4.21
N THR A 580 -0.17 19.02 4.85
CA THR A 580 -0.72 19.68 6.04
C THR A 580 -2.12 20.27 5.76
N ALA A 581 -2.25 21.04 4.68
CA ALA A 581 -3.53 21.63 4.27
C ALA A 581 -4.59 20.56 3.97
N LEU A 582 -4.20 19.48 3.28
CA LEU A 582 -5.10 18.35 2.97
C LEU A 582 -5.54 17.55 4.21
N SER A 583 -4.79 17.62 5.30
CA SER A 583 -5.08 16.86 6.52
C SER A 583 -6.14 17.53 7.39
N ALA A 584 -6.28 18.86 7.32
CA ALA A 584 -7.13 19.63 8.22
C ALA A 584 -8.60 19.19 8.17
N GLY A 585 -9.19 19.11 6.97
CA GLY A 585 -10.57 18.70 6.77
C GLY A 585 -10.86 17.26 7.25
N PRO A 586 -10.11 16.26 6.79
CA PRO A 586 -10.23 14.88 7.26
C PRO A 586 -10.07 14.70 8.78
N ILE A 587 -9.15 15.43 9.41
CA ILE A 587 -8.96 15.39 10.88
C ILE A 587 -10.17 15.99 11.61
N TYR A 588 -10.74 17.08 11.11
CA TYR A 588 -11.94 17.67 11.70
C TYR A 588 -13.14 16.73 11.57
N ASP A 589 -13.36 16.15 10.38
CA ASP A 589 -14.45 15.20 10.15
C ASP A 589 -14.29 13.94 11.04
N TRP A 590 -13.03 13.51 11.29
CA TRP A 590 -12.73 12.48 12.29
C TRP A 590 -13.09 12.91 13.71
N ALA A 591 -12.72 14.12 14.11
CA ALA A 591 -13.03 14.63 15.44
C ALA A 591 -14.55 14.72 15.68
N LEU A 592 -15.31 15.15 14.66
CA LEU A 592 -16.78 15.16 14.71
C LEU A 592 -17.33 13.73 14.85
N ALA A 593 -16.83 12.80 14.04
CA ALA A 593 -17.25 11.40 14.08
C ALA A 593 -16.87 10.69 15.39
N GLN A 594 -15.84 11.16 16.10
CA GLN A 594 -15.37 10.63 17.38
C GLN A 594 -15.94 11.38 18.59
N GLY A 595 -16.83 12.36 18.40
CA GLY A 595 -17.43 13.12 19.50
C GLY A 595 -16.47 14.07 20.22
N VAL A 596 -15.38 14.47 19.56
CA VAL A 596 -14.38 15.42 20.07
C VAL A 596 -14.80 16.87 19.81
N VAL A 597 -15.53 17.10 18.72
CA VAL A 597 -16.12 18.39 18.32
C VAL A 597 -17.58 18.18 17.91
N THR A 598 -18.39 19.24 17.93
CA THR A 598 -19.80 19.17 17.53
C THR A 598 -20.04 19.81 16.16
N ALA A 599 -21.25 19.62 15.61
CA ALA A 599 -21.64 20.31 14.39
C ALA A 599 -21.85 21.82 14.61
N GLU A 600 -22.10 22.27 15.85
CA GLU A 600 -22.25 23.70 16.19
C GLU A 600 -20.91 24.45 16.30
N ASP A 601 -19.78 23.73 16.40
CA ASP A 601 -18.45 24.31 16.61
C ASP A 601 -17.91 25.15 15.43
N ASP A 602 -18.57 25.12 14.26
CA ASP A 602 -18.28 25.83 12.98
C ASP A 602 -16.78 26.14 12.71
N TYR A 603 -15.92 25.13 12.82
CA TYR A 603 -14.47 25.23 12.61
C TYR A 603 -13.78 26.34 13.43
N SER A 604 -14.33 26.70 14.59
CA SER A 604 -13.71 27.67 15.50
C SER A 604 -12.25 27.28 15.81
N GLU A 605 -11.39 28.26 16.04
CA GLU A 605 -9.97 28.04 16.36
C GLU A 605 -9.81 27.03 17.52
N SER A 606 -10.67 27.15 18.54
CA SER A 606 -10.74 26.21 19.66
C SER A 606 -11.10 24.78 19.23
N ALA A 607 -12.10 24.61 18.36
CA ALA A 607 -12.52 23.29 17.90
C ALA A 607 -11.44 22.62 17.03
N VAL A 608 -10.80 23.37 16.14
CA VAL A 608 -9.68 22.89 15.33
C VAL A 608 -8.52 22.44 16.22
N LYS A 609 -8.18 23.23 17.25
CA LYS A 609 -7.12 22.88 18.21
C LYS A 609 -7.47 21.63 19.01
N ARG A 610 -8.72 21.47 19.45
CA ARG A 610 -9.21 20.25 20.12
C ARG A 610 -9.09 19.05 19.19
N ALA A 611 -9.61 19.15 17.96
CA ALA A 611 -9.54 18.10 16.95
C ALA A 611 -8.10 17.64 16.69
N LEU A 612 -7.18 18.57 16.45
CA LEU A 612 -5.78 18.24 16.18
C LEU A 612 -5.09 17.61 17.40
N THR A 613 -5.35 18.13 18.61
CA THR A 613 -4.77 17.60 19.85
C THR A 613 -5.22 16.16 20.08
N SER A 614 -6.52 15.89 20.00
CA SER A 614 -7.07 14.54 20.15
C SER A 614 -6.63 13.60 19.04
N TYR A 615 -6.49 14.09 17.80
CA TYR A 615 -5.99 13.27 16.69
C TYR A 615 -4.54 12.84 16.91
N ASN A 616 -3.67 13.76 17.32
CA ASN A 616 -2.28 13.44 17.63
C ASN A 616 -2.16 12.48 18.82
N GLN A 617 -2.96 12.69 19.87
CA GLN A 617 -3.02 11.76 21.01
C GLN A 617 -3.49 10.36 20.56
N ARG A 618 -4.45 10.28 19.63
CA ARG A 618 -4.88 8.99 19.08
C ARG A 618 -3.74 8.33 18.30
N LEU A 619 -2.98 9.08 17.49
CA LEU A 619 -1.83 8.54 16.76
C LEU A 619 -0.73 8.02 17.71
N GLU A 620 -0.48 8.71 18.82
CA GLU A 620 0.44 8.26 19.87
C GLU A 620 -0.02 6.93 20.49
N ASN A 621 -1.32 6.79 20.77
CA ASN A 621 -1.89 5.53 21.26
C ASN A 621 -1.65 4.38 20.26
N TYR A 622 -1.84 4.62 18.96
CA TYR A 622 -1.53 3.61 17.93
C TYR A 622 -0.03 3.30 17.84
N SER A 623 0.84 4.29 18.03
CA SER A 623 2.29 4.07 18.09
C SER A 623 2.68 3.22 19.29
N ALA A 624 2.09 3.47 20.46
CA ALA A 624 2.29 2.67 21.67
C ALA A 624 1.79 1.24 21.46
N MET A 625 0.60 1.06 20.90
CA MET A 625 0.05 -0.26 20.54
C MET A 625 0.99 -1.03 19.60
N ASN A 626 1.61 -0.38 18.62
CA ASN A 626 2.61 -1.01 17.76
C ASN A 626 3.86 -1.44 18.52
N SER A 627 4.35 -0.59 19.43
CA SER A 627 5.50 -0.93 20.28
C SER A 627 5.20 -2.12 21.18
N ASP A 628 3.99 -2.17 21.73
CA ASP A 628 3.49 -3.30 22.53
C ASP A 628 3.41 -4.56 21.67
N LEU A 629 2.90 -4.48 20.45
CA LEU A 629 2.85 -5.63 19.54
C LEU A 629 4.25 -6.12 19.13
N ASP A 630 5.16 -5.21 18.79
CA ASP A 630 6.54 -5.56 18.44
C ASP A 630 7.26 -6.21 19.65
N SER A 631 7.02 -5.72 20.86
CA SER A 631 7.56 -6.31 22.11
C SER A 631 6.94 -7.68 22.40
N ALA A 632 5.63 -7.82 22.22
CA ALA A 632 4.92 -9.08 22.34
C ALA A 632 5.45 -10.13 21.36
N ARG A 633 5.75 -9.75 20.11
CA ARG A 633 6.35 -10.66 19.11
C ARG A 633 7.72 -11.18 19.52
N MET A 634 8.51 -10.40 20.27
CA MET A 634 9.81 -10.84 20.77
C MET A 634 9.69 -11.74 22.01
N GLY A 635 8.70 -11.48 22.87
CA GLY A 635 8.56 -12.19 24.15
C GLY A 635 7.63 -13.42 24.13
N VAL A 636 6.60 -13.45 23.28
CA VAL A 636 5.66 -14.58 23.17
C VAL A 636 6.25 -15.65 22.24
N ILE A 637 7.30 -16.30 22.71
CA ILE A 637 8.04 -17.37 22.04
C ILE A 637 7.88 -18.68 22.82
N SER A 638 7.95 -19.84 22.16
CA SER A 638 8.02 -21.11 22.88
C SER A 638 9.42 -21.34 23.47
N ARG A 639 9.50 -22.13 24.54
CA ARG A 639 10.78 -22.53 25.15
C ARG A 639 11.68 -23.26 24.14
N SER A 640 11.08 -24.00 23.22
CA SER A 640 11.78 -24.69 22.13
C SER A 640 12.39 -23.73 21.12
N GLU A 641 11.63 -22.74 20.66
CA GLU A 641 12.14 -21.73 19.72
C GLU A 641 13.25 -20.87 20.35
N MET A 642 13.11 -20.48 21.62
CA MET A 642 14.16 -19.78 22.35
C MET A 642 15.44 -20.63 22.46
N ALA A 643 15.29 -21.94 22.73
CA ALA A 643 16.41 -22.86 22.77
C ALA A 643 17.11 -23.03 21.40
N LYS A 644 16.33 -23.15 20.31
CA LYS A 644 16.86 -23.19 18.94
C LYS A 644 17.64 -21.92 18.61
N GLN A 645 17.12 -20.74 18.96
CA GLN A 645 17.81 -19.46 18.74
C GLN A 645 19.13 -19.36 19.50
N ALA A 646 19.16 -19.77 20.77
CA ALA A 646 20.38 -19.76 21.57
C ALA A 646 21.45 -20.71 20.99
N LEU A 647 21.05 -21.90 20.53
CA LEU A 647 21.94 -22.87 19.88
C LEU A 647 22.50 -22.36 18.54
N GLU A 648 21.64 -21.79 17.68
CA GLU A 648 22.06 -21.20 16.40
C GLU A 648 22.99 -19.99 16.61
N LYS A 649 22.75 -19.17 17.66
CA LYS A 649 23.61 -18.03 18.00
C LYS A 649 25.03 -18.45 18.39
N VAL A 650 25.18 -19.53 19.15
CA VAL A 650 26.51 -20.02 19.56
C VAL A 650 27.18 -20.87 18.48
N SER A 651 26.40 -21.54 17.63
CA SER A 651 26.89 -22.46 16.61
C SER A 651 26.02 -22.46 15.34
N PRO A 652 26.23 -21.48 14.44
CA PRO A 652 25.40 -21.31 13.25
C PRO A 652 25.48 -22.49 12.26
N GLY A 653 24.37 -22.83 11.61
CA GLY A 653 24.29 -23.83 10.54
C GLY A 653 24.24 -25.30 11.01
N ASN A 654 24.09 -25.54 12.32
CA ASN A 654 24.04 -26.89 12.90
C ASN A 654 22.64 -27.33 13.37
N GLU A 655 21.58 -26.59 13.02
CA GLU A 655 20.19 -26.86 13.45
C GLU A 655 19.75 -28.33 13.29
N ASN A 656 19.96 -28.92 12.11
CA ASN A 656 19.60 -30.32 11.83
C ASN A 656 20.32 -31.32 12.75
N PHE A 657 21.52 -30.96 13.21
CA PHE A 657 22.27 -31.78 14.16
C PHE A 657 21.77 -31.60 15.58
N PHE A 658 21.41 -30.39 15.99
CA PHE A 658 20.88 -30.12 17.33
C PHE A 658 19.54 -30.80 17.60
N SER A 659 18.71 -30.98 16.57
CA SER A 659 17.43 -31.69 16.65
C SER A 659 17.54 -33.21 16.50
N LYS A 660 18.71 -33.74 16.10
CA LYS A 660 18.93 -35.18 15.93
C LYS A 660 19.05 -35.85 17.30
N ARG A 661 18.31 -36.95 17.53
CA ARG A 661 18.37 -37.73 18.79
C ARG A 661 19.59 -38.64 18.83
N ILE A 662 20.66 -38.19 19.48
CA ILE A 662 21.99 -38.81 19.42
C ILE A 662 22.64 -39.11 20.78
N ILE A 663 22.11 -38.58 21.89
CA ILE A 663 22.71 -38.71 23.22
C ILE A 663 21.83 -39.59 24.13
N TYR A 664 22.42 -40.56 24.80
CA TYR A 664 21.78 -41.22 25.94
C TYR A 664 22.01 -40.34 27.18
N ALA A 665 20.92 -39.86 27.76
CA ALA A 665 20.93 -39.09 29.01
C ALA A 665 20.15 -39.86 30.07
N GLU A 666 20.71 -39.96 31.27
CA GLU A 666 20.06 -40.62 32.39
C GLU A 666 19.02 -39.67 33.01
N PRO A 667 17.75 -40.09 33.18
CA PRO A 667 16.75 -39.26 33.83
C PRO A 667 17.05 -39.09 35.32
N ASP A 668 16.83 -37.90 35.86
CA ASP A 668 17.04 -37.60 37.29
C ASP A 668 15.86 -38.11 38.14
N SER A 669 15.61 -39.42 38.12
CA SER A 669 14.50 -40.07 38.84
C SER A 669 15.02 -40.96 39.97
N LEU A 670 14.37 -40.89 41.14
CA LEU A 670 14.68 -41.75 42.29
C LEU A 670 14.43 -43.23 41.95
N ILE A 671 13.36 -43.55 41.20
CA ILE A 671 13.06 -44.91 40.72
C ILE A 671 14.13 -45.39 39.74
N TYR A 672 14.56 -44.56 38.78
CA TYR A 672 15.65 -44.92 37.86
C TYR A 672 16.95 -45.21 38.63
N LYS A 673 17.31 -44.34 39.59
CA LYS A 673 18.48 -44.51 40.46
C LYS A 673 18.35 -45.77 41.34
N THR A 674 17.16 -46.06 41.84
CA THR A 674 16.88 -47.25 42.67
C THR A 674 16.93 -48.54 41.85
N VAL A 675 16.31 -48.59 40.66
CA VAL A 675 16.38 -49.74 39.75
C VAL A 675 17.82 -50.00 39.30
N LYS A 676 18.58 -48.95 39.00
CA LYS A 676 20.03 -49.04 38.69
C LYS A 676 20.84 -49.57 39.89
N ALA A 677 20.54 -49.11 41.10
CA ALA A 677 21.19 -49.58 42.33
C ALA A 677 20.83 -51.04 42.68
N VAL A 678 19.57 -51.44 42.53
CA VAL A 678 19.12 -52.83 42.72
C VAL A 678 19.74 -53.77 41.67
N LYS A 679 19.87 -53.32 40.41
CA LYS A 679 20.54 -54.09 39.35
C LYS A 679 22.05 -54.26 39.62
N ALA A 680 22.71 -53.27 40.22
CA ALA A 680 24.11 -53.37 40.64
C ALA A 680 24.34 -54.42 41.75
N LEU A 681 23.30 -54.78 42.52
CA LEU A 681 23.34 -55.78 43.59
C LEU A 681 22.93 -57.19 43.13
N HIS A 682 22.30 -57.35 41.97
CA HIS A 682 21.85 -58.64 41.41
C HIS A 682 22.23 -58.79 39.92
N PRO A 683 23.41 -59.37 39.59
CA PRO A 683 23.99 -59.38 38.24
C PRO A 683 23.30 -60.29 37.20
N LEU A 684 22.24 -61.02 37.56
CA LEU A 684 21.63 -62.08 36.73
C LEU A 684 20.55 -61.60 35.74
N VAL A 685 20.36 -60.28 35.61
CA VAL A 685 19.46 -59.69 34.59
C VAL A 685 20.26 -59.47 33.29
N PRO A 686 19.91 -60.10 32.15
CA PRO A 686 20.65 -59.94 30.91
C PRO A 686 20.78 -58.47 30.49
N ASP A 687 21.98 -58.06 30.08
CA ASP A 687 22.19 -56.75 29.46
C ASP A 687 21.56 -56.70 28.07
N GLY A 688 21.11 -55.50 27.70
CA GLY A 688 20.41 -55.24 26.45
C GLY A 688 21.28 -55.47 25.21
N THR A 689 20.61 -55.41 24.07
CA THR A 689 21.17 -55.55 22.72
C THR A 689 22.37 -54.62 22.48
N THR A 690 23.39 -55.15 21.82
CA THR A 690 24.58 -54.40 21.37
C THR A 690 24.25 -53.52 20.17
N VAL A 691 24.61 -52.24 20.24
CA VAL A 691 24.62 -51.30 19.11
C VAL A 691 26.06 -50.85 18.90
N ASP A 692 26.60 -51.02 17.69
CA ASP A 692 28.01 -50.72 17.33
C ASP A 692 29.08 -51.31 18.29
N GLY A 693 28.85 -52.54 18.79
CA GLY A 693 29.84 -53.27 19.59
C GLY A 693 29.98 -52.82 21.05
N LYS A 694 29.05 -52.01 21.58
CA LYS A 694 28.99 -51.65 23.01
C LYS A 694 27.66 -52.07 23.64
N SER A 695 27.72 -52.56 24.89
CA SER A 695 26.54 -52.94 25.68
C SER A 695 25.73 -51.70 26.04
N VAL A 696 24.44 -51.69 25.68
CA VAL A 696 23.46 -50.67 26.09
C VAL A 696 22.53 -51.35 27.10
N SER A 697 22.43 -50.80 28.31
CA SER A 697 21.61 -51.37 29.38
C SER A 697 20.11 -51.36 29.02
N THR A 698 19.35 -52.30 29.56
CA THR A 698 17.87 -52.38 29.43
C THR A 698 17.17 -51.08 29.85
N ALA A 699 17.77 -50.33 30.78
CA ALA A 699 17.30 -49.02 31.24
C ALA A 699 17.58 -47.90 30.20
N GLU A 700 18.71 -47.94 29.50
CA GLU A 700 19.03 -46.99 28.41
C GLU A 700 18.14 -47.23 27.16
N HIS A 701 17.77 -48.49 26.88
CA HIS A 701 16.80 -48.83 25.83
C HIS A 701 15.39 -48.33 26.15
N ALA A 702 14.97 -48.37 27.42
CA ALA A 702 13.66 -47.89 27.86
C ALA A 702 13.54 -46.35 27.83
N VAL A 703 14.66 -45.64 28.00
CA VAL A 703 14.75 -44.17 27.98
C VAL A 703 14.90 -43.61 26.56
N GLY A 704 15.69 -44.27 25.69
CA GLY A 704 15.93 -43.83 24.31
C GLY A 704 16.92 -42.66 24.18
N THR A 705 17.21 -42.24 22.95
CA THR A 705 18.15 -41.14 22.65
C THR A 705 17.47 -39.77 22.65
N HIS A 706 18.21 -38.75 23.09
CA HIS A 706 17.80 -37.36 23.19
C HIS A 706 18.59 -36.48 22.21
N SER A 707 17.98 -35.38 21.80
CA SER A 707 18.64 -34.34 21.00
C SER A 707 19.39 -33.34 21.89
N ILE A 708 20.35 -32.61 21.33
CA ILE A 708 21.06 -31.54 22.06
C ILE A 708 20.07 -30.44 22.44
N LEU A 709 19.11 -30.15 21.56
CA LEU A 709 18.00 -29.24 21.81
C LEU A 709 17.17 -29.67 23.03
N ASP A 710 16.75 -30.94 23.09
CA ASP A 710 16.00 -31.49 24.22
C ASP A 710 16.76 -31.38 25.55
N LEU A 711 18.06 -31.69 25.53
CA LEU A 711 18.90 -31.66 26.72
C LEU A 711 19.18 -30.24 27.21
N TYR A 712 19.37 -29.29 26.29
CA TYR A 712 19.52 -27.89 26.63
C TYR A 712 18.21 -27.30 27.19
N MET A 713 17.07 -27.59 26.54
CA MET A 713 15.74 -27.16 27.01
C MET A 713 15.37 -27.69 28.40
N SER A 714 15.75 -28.93 28.70
CA SER A 714 15.51 -29.56 30.01
C SER A 714 16.53 -29.16 31.09
N GLY A 715 17.53 -28.36 30.74
CA GLY A 715 18.60 -27.95 31.67
C GLY A 715 19.60 -29.07 31.99
N VAL A 716 19.51 -30.24 31.35
CA VAL A 716 20.47 -31.33 31.51
C VAL A 716 21.78 -31.02 30.82
N LEU A 717 21.77 -30.35 29.68
CA LEU A 717 22.96 -29.79 29.04
C LEU A 717 23.06 -28.30 29.37
N THR A 718 24.17 -27.90 29.98
CA THR A 718 24.47 -26.52 30.36
C THR A 718 25.90 -26.17 29.97
N ALA A 719 26.19 -24.87 29.86
CA ALA A 719 27.56 -24.40 29.65
C ALA A 719 28.56 -24.91 30.71
N LYS A 720 28.09 -25.12 31.95
CA LYS A 720 28.92 -25.61 33.07
C LYS A 720 29.26 -27.08 32.97
N ASN A 721 28.42 -27.89 32.32
CA ASN A 721 28.53 -29.35 32.35
C ASN A 721 28.87 -29.98 30.99
N VAL A 722 28.86 -29.21 29.91
CA VAL A 722 29.12 -29.70 28.55
C VAL A 722 30.48 -30.40 28.41
N ASP A 723 31.49 -29.93 29.15
CA ASP A 723 32.86 -30.47 29.15
C ASP A 723 33.13 -31.47 30.29
N THR A 724 32.33 -31.44 31.36
CA THR A 724 32.59 -32.25 32.56
C THR A 724 31.82 -33.57 32.56
N VAL A 725 30.68 -33.63 31.85
CA VAL A 725 29.85 -34.83 31.76
C VAL A 725 30.36 -35.75 30.65
N GLN A 726 30.46 -37.04 30.95
CA GLN A 726 30.78 -38.07 29.95
C GLN A 726 29.51 -38.44 29.16
N TRP A 727 29.29 -37.74 28.06
CA TRP A 727 28.15 -37.97 27.16
C TRP A 727 28.29 -39.28 26.39
N LYS A 728 27.23 -40.10 26.39
CA LYS A 728 27.15 -41.35 25.62
C LYS A 728 26.39 -41.11 24.32
N PHE A 729 26.99 -41.45 23.18
CA PHE A 729 26.43 -41.19 21.85
C PHE A 729 25.97 -42.47 21.15
N ALA A 730 24.95 -42.34 20.31
CA ALA A 730 24.42 -43.41 19.47
C ALA A 730 25.40 -43.89 18.38
N SER A 731 26.30 -43.02 17.92
CA SER A 731 27.33 -43.36 16.93
C SER A 731 28.64 -42.63 17.19
N ALA A 732 29.75 -43.18 16.69
CA ALA A 732 31.07 -42.53 16.77
C ALA A 732 31.14 -41.22 15.96
N ALA A 733 30.44 -41.14 14.83
CA ALA A 733 30.37 -39.93 14.01
C ALA A 733 29.66 -38.78 14.72
N ASP A 734 28.56 -39.07 15.42
CA ASP A 734 27.82 -38.06 16.20
C ASP A 734 28.65 -37.56 17.39
N ARG A 735 29.43 -38.45 18.02
CA ARG A 735 30.38 -38.05 19.07
C ARG A 735 31.42 -37.07 18.56
N LEU A 736 32.08 -37.37 17.43
CA LEU A 736 33.10 -36.49 16.86
C LEU A 736 32.54 -35.11 16.51
N LYS A 737 31.32 -35.07 15.96
CA LYS A 737 30.63 -33.81 15.66
C LYS A 737 30.22 -33.05 16.92
N PHE A 738 29.82 -33.72 17.99
CA PHE A 738 29.54 -33.03 19.26
C PHE A 738 30.81 -32.44 19.89
N GLU A 739 31.91 -33.20 19.89
CA GLU A 739 33.20 -32.75 20.44
C GLU A 739 33.72 -31.49 19.73
N SER A 740 33.53 -31.36 18.41
CA SER A 740 33.92 -30.14 17.68
C SER A 740 33.11 -28.90 18.04
N LEU A 741 31.90 -29.07 18.61
CA LEU A 741 30.99 -27.98 18.98
C LEU A 741 31.05 -27.59 20.47
N LYS A 742 31.75 -28.35 21.32
CA LYS A 742 31.78 -28.11 22.78
C LYS A 742 32.19 -26.70 23.17
N SER A 743 33.24 -26.17 22.55
CA SER A 743 33.73 -24.79 22.82
C SER A 743 32.72 -23.69 22.46
N GLN A 744 31.77 -23.99 21.56
CA GLN A 744 30.67 -23.11 21.22
C GLN A 744 29.52 -23.29 22.21
N LEU A 745 29.15 -24.54 22.53
CA LEU A 745 28.08 -24.90 23.46
C LEU A 745 28.39 -24.45 24.91
N SER A 746 29.66 -24.31 25.30
CA SER A 746 30.06 -23.75 26.60
C SER A 746 29.73 -22.25 26.77
N LYS A 747 29.26 -21.59 25.72
CA LYS A 747 28.77 -20.19 25.75
C LYS A 747 27.26 -20.07 25.91
N LEU A 748 26.54 -21.19 26.09
CA LEU A 748 25.09 -21.18 26.25
C LEU A 748 24.67 -20.57 27.59
N GLU A 749 23.69 -19.67 27.54
CA GLU A 749 23.05 -19.10 28.73
C GLU A 749 21.99 -20.07 29.30
N PRO A 750 21.73 -20.09 30.62
CA PRO A 750 20.67 -20.90 31.21
C PRO A 750 19.28 -20.47 30.69
N LEU A 751 18.51 -21.41 30.15
CA LEU A 751 17.22 -21.13 29.52
C LEU A 751 16.08 -20.96 30.55
N GLY A 752 16.12 -21.71 31.66
CA GLY A 752 15.01 -21.81 32.61
C GLY A 752 14.64 -20.48 33.26
N ASP A 753 15.64 -19.75 33.78
CA ASP A 753 15.42 -18.47 34.49
C ASP A 753 15.04 -17.33 33.53
N VAL A 754 15.45 -17.41 32.25
CA VAL A 754 15.23 -16.35 31.25
C VAL A 754 13.89 -16.51 30.53
N PHE A 755 13.46 -17.75 30.29
CA PHE A 755 12.25 -18.03 29.51
C PHE A 755 10.99 -17.45 30.15
N ASP A 756 10.79 -17.72 31.44
CA ASP A 756 9.58 -17.28 32.13
C ASP A 756 9.48 -15.75 32.15
N ASP A 757 10.59 -15.03 32.38
CA ASP A 757 10.64 -13.56 32.38
C ASP A 757 10.33 -12.96 31.00
N VAL A 758 10.98 -13.45 29.95
CA VAL A 758 10.77 -13.00 28.57
C VAL A 758 9.32 -13.27 28.11
N PHE A 759 8.79 -14.45 28.44
CA PHE A 759 7.41 -14.81 28.12
C PHE A 759 6.40 -13.96 28.91
N ASN A 760 6.70 -13.72 30.19
CA ASN A 760 5.88 -12.92 31.06
C ASN A 760 5.83 -11.45 30.63
N ASP A 761 6.94 -10.88 30.17
CA ASP A 761 6.99 -9.53 29.63
C ASP A 761 6.25 -9.45 28.29
N GLY A 762 6.50 -10.39 27.37
CA GLY A 762 5.82 -10.46 26.08
C GLY A 762 4.30 -10.57 26.20
N THR A 763 3.79 -11.40 27.12
CA THR A 763 2.35 -11.56 27.35
C THR A 763 1.71 -10.32 27.98
N GLN A 764 2.43 -9.56 28.81
CA GLN A 764 1.92 -8.27 29.32
C GLN A 764 1.78 -7.24 28.21
N HIS A 765 2.75 -7.16 27.30
CA HIS A 765 2.67 -6.31 26.13
C HIS A 765 1.53 -6.74 25.19
N LEU A 766 1.31 -8.04 25.01
CA LEU A 766 0.18 -8.55 24.23
C LEU A 766 -1.17 -8.16 24.85
N GLU A 767 -1.32 -8.24 26.17
CA GLU A 767 -2.53 -7.81 26.88
C GLU A 767 -2.81 -6.33 26.67
N LYS A 768 -1.81 -5.46 26.81
CA LYS A 768 -1.94 -4.02 26.54
C LYS A 768 -2.42 -3.77 25.12
N PHE A 769 -1.80 -4.42 24.13
CA PHE A 769 -2.18 -4.29 22.72
C PHE A 769 -3.65 -4.68 22.47
N VAL A 770 -4.09 -5.82 22.99
CA VAL A 770 -5.45 -6.34 22.75
C VAL A 770 -6.51 -5.48 23.45
N LEU A 771 -6.27 -5.02 24.67
CA LEU A 771 -7.20 -4.15 25.40
C LEU A 771 -7.34 -2.78 24.72
N GLN A 772 -6.23 -2.19 24.25
CA GLN A 772 -6.30 -0.95 23.47
C GLN A 772 -7.00 -1.14 22.11
N SER A 773 -6.82 -2.30 21.48
CA SER A 773 -7.54 -2.66 20.26
C SER A 773 -9.05 -2.73 20.49
N ALA A 774 -9.51 -3.34 21.59
CA ALA A 774 -10.92 -3.39 21.95
C ALA A 774 -11.52 -1.98 22.14
N ARG A 775 -10.77 -1.06 22.77
CA ARG A 775 -11.15 0.35 22.93
C ARG A 775 -11.32 1.05 21.58
N VAL A 776 -10.37 0.87 20.66
CA VAL A 776 -10.44 1.39 19.30
C VAL A 776 -11.68 0.87 18.57
N ILE A 777 -11.93 -0.45 18.66
CA ILE A 777 -13.06 -1.10 17.99
C ILE A 777 -14.40 -0.49 18.46
N MET A 778 -14.60 -0.35 19.78
CA MET A 778 -15.82 0.29 20.31
C MET A 778 -15.96 1.74 19.83
N SER A 779 -14.86 2.50 19.76
CA SER A 779 -14.89 3.88 19.27
C SER A 779 -15.18 4.02 17.77
N ASP A 780 -14.92 2.99 16.99
CA ASP A 780 -15.15 2.96 15.54
C ASP A 780 -16.50 2.33 15.16
N MET A 781 -17.31 1.89 16.14
CA MET A 781 -18.66 1.36 15.90
C MET A 781 -19.62 2.43 15.34
N PRO A 782 -20.67 2.03 14.59
CA PRO A 782 -21.74 2.93 14.17
C PRO A 782 -22.28 3.78 15.33
N LEU A 783 -22.69 5.02 15.03
CA LEU A 783 -23.19 5.96 16.04
C LEU A 783 -24.26 5.34 16.96
N GLU A 784 -25.24 4.65 16.39
CA GLU A 784 -26.32 4.01 17.16
C GLU A 784 -25.80 2.97 18.16
N ASP A 785 -24.81 2.17 17.76
CA ASP A 785 -24.17 1.19 18.63
C ASP A 785 -23.37 1.85 19.74
N ARG A 786 -22.64 2.92 19.45
CA ARG A 786 -21.91 3.69 20.47
C ARG A 786 -22.85 4.34 21.47
N VAL A 787 -23.94 4.95 21.02
CA VAL A 787 -24.98 5.51 21.90
C VAL A 787 -25.56 4.41 22.80
N ARG A 788 -25.83 3.22 22.24
CA ARG A 788 -26.30 2.06 23.02
C ARG A 788 -25.28 1.59 24.06
N LEU A 789 -24.00 1.53 23.72
CA LEU A 789 -22.94 1.15 24.64
C LEU A 789 -22.76 2.17 25.78
N GLU A 790 -22.84 3.47 25.49
CA GLU A 790 -22.62 4.51 26.48
C GLU A 790 -23.80 4.66 27.45
N PHE A 791 -25.00 4.78 26.90
CA PHE A 791 -26.19 5.20 27.66
C PHE A 791 -27.21 4.07 27.88
N GLY A 792 -27.12 3.00 27.10
CA GLY A 792 -28.00 1.84 27.25
C GLY A 792 -27.63 0.96 28.45
N GLU A 793 -28.42 -0.07 28.64
CA GLU A 793 -28.16 -1.12 29.62
C GLU A 793 -27.22 -2.17 29.01
N VAL A 794 -26.09 -2.45 29.68
CA VAL A 794 -24.99 -3.25 29.12
C VAL A 794 -24.61 -4.41 30.03
N PHE A 795 -24.41 -5.58 29.44
CA PHE A 795 -23.97 -6.81 30.08
C PHE A 795 -22.70 -7.29 29.39
N VAL A 796 -21.66 -7.57 30.18
CA VAL A 796 -20.47 -8.27 29.68
C VAL A 796 -20.65 -9.75 29.99
N VAL A 797 -20.62 -10.57 28.94
CA VAL A 797 -20.93 -11.99 29.01
C VAL A 797 -19.71 -12.80 28.57
N GLY A 798 -19.36 -13.80 29.36
CA GLY A 798 -18.23 -14.69 29.12
C GLY A 798 -18.68 -16.13 28.91
N ALA A 799 -17.90 -16.87 28.10
CA ALA A 799 -18.06 -18.31 27.97
C ALA A 799 -17.70 -19.01 29.28
N SER A 800 -18.53 -19.96 29.71
CA SER A 800 -18.35 -20.81 30.88
C SER A 800 -18.14 -22.28 30.47
N PRO A 801 -17.39 -23.07 31.26
CA PRO A 801 -17.35 -24.52 31.21
C PRO A 801 -18.73 -25.15 31.05
N TYR A 802 -18.86 -26.04 30.08
CA TYR A 802 -20.02 -26.88 29.86
C TYR A 802 -19.60 -28.35 29.73
N GLN A 803 -20.49 -29.27 30.07
CA GLN A 803 -20.25 -30.71 30.03
C GLN A 803 -20.61 -31.27 28.65
N LEU A 804 -19.61 -31.74 27.91
CA LEU A 804 -19.79 -32.38 26.60
C LEU A 804 -20.65 -33.65 26.71
N SER A 805 -21.22 -34.07 25.59
CA SER A 805 -22.09 -35.25 25.48
C SER A 805 -21.38 -36.57 25.83
N ASP A 806 -20.04 -36.60 25.84
CA ASP A 806 -19.21 -37.72 26.28
C ASP A 806 -18.93 -37.73 27.80
N GLY A 807 -19.49 -36.77 28.55
CA GLY A 807 -19.33 -36.63 30.00
C GLY A 807 -18.13 -35.78 30.43
N SER A 808 -17.25 -35.35 29.52
CA SER A 808 -16.10 -34.50 29.84
C SER A 808 -16.50 -33.02 30.02
N LYS A 809 -15.81 -32.26 30.88
CA LYS A 809 -16.06 -30.82 31.05
C LYS A 809 -15.02 -30.00 30.29
N LEU A 810 -15.47 -29.02 29.51
CA LEU A 810 -14.58 -28.01 28.94
C LEU A 810 -13.94 -27.18 30.06
N SER A 811 -12.65 -26.91 29.97
CA SER A 811 -12.03 -25.89 30.83
C SER A 811 -12.52 -24.49 30.46
N GLN A 812 -12.38 -23.52 31.36
CA GLN A 812 -12.73 -22.11 31.13
C GLN A 812 -12.07 -21.58 29.84
N ALA A 813 -10.79 -21.93 29.63
CA ALA A 813 -10.05 -21.53 28.44
C ALA A 813 -10.56 -22.21 27.16
N GLN A 814 -10.95 -23.48 27.22
CA GLN A 814 -11.54 -24.17 26.08
C GLN A 814 -12.92 -23.59 25.72
N ALA A 815 -13.70 -23.14 26.70
CA ALA A 815 -14.96 -22.43 26.47
C ALA A 815 -14.71 -21.06 25.79
N GLN A 816 -13.74 -20.28 26.29
CA GLN A 816 -13.32 -19.00 25.69
C GLN A 816 -12.67 -19.17 24.30
N GLN A 817 -12.09 -20.32 23.99
CA GLN A 817 -11.64 -20.61 22.61
C GLN A 817 -12.80 -20.85 21.64
N LYS A 818 -14.01 -21.14 22.14
CA LYS A 818 -15.18 -21.36 21.31
C LYS A 818 -15.98 -20.09 21.04
N MET A 819 -15.68 -18.96 21.69
CA MET A 819 -16.25 -17.64 21.41
C MET A 819 -15.47 -16.51 22.07
N GLY A 820 -15.38 -15.38 21.38
CA GLY A 820 -14.84 -14.15 21.92
C GLY A 820 -15.74 -13.53 23.00
N PRO A 821 -15.26 -12.49 23.69
CA PRO A 821 -16.03 -11.81 24.72
C PRO A 821 -17.29 -11.18 24.13
N LEU A 822 -18.43 -11.36 24.81
CA LEU A 822 -19.70 -10.82 24.36
C LEU A 822 -20.03 -9.55 25.14
N ILE A 823 -20.54 -8.54 24.43
CA ILE A 823 -21.27 -7.43 25.01
C ILE A 823 -22.72 -7.56 24.56
N TYR A 824 -23.65 -7.70 25.49
CA TYR A 824 -25.07 -7.54 25.20
C TYR A 824 -25.51 -6.16 25.68
N ALA A 825 -26.09 -5.36 24.79
CA ALA A 825 -26.55 -4.02 25.13
C ALA A 825 -27.98 -3.81 24.65
N LYS A 826 -28.80 -3.12 25.43
CA LYS A 826 -30.18 -2.78 25.07
C LYS A 826 -30.52 -1.34 25.42
N ASP A 827 -31.31 -0.72 24.57
CA ASP A 827 -31.82 0.64 24.74
C ASP A 827 -33.24 0.76 24.15
N THR A 828 -33.82 1.97 24.07
CA THR A 828 -35.19 2.12 23.55
C THR A 828 -35.33 1.72 22.08
N SER A 829 -34.23 1.69 21.33
CA SER A 829 -34.22 1.32 19.91
C SER A 829 -34.14 -0.19 19.68
N GLY A 830 -33.91 -0.97 20.75
CA GLY A 830 -33.79 -2.43 20.70
C GLY A 830 -32.53 -2.93 21.40
N ASP A 831 -32.17 -4.18 21.13
CA ASP A 831 -31.03 -4.84 21.73
C ASP A 831 -30.09 -5.47 20.70
N GLN A 832 -28.81 -5.52 21.04
CA GLN A 832 -27.75 -6.07 20.20
C GLN A 832 -26.76 -6.89 21.03
N CYS A 833 -26.21 -7.93 20.41
CA CYS A 833 -25.14 -8.74 20.97
C CYS A 833 -23.90 -8.62 20.08
N TYR A 834 -22.80 -8.15 20.66
CA TYR A 834 -21.52 -7.92 19.99
C TYR A 834 -20.51 -8.97 20.46
N GLU A 835 -20.01 -9.81 19.56
CA GLU A 835 -18.82 -10.62 19.84
C GLU A 835 -17.57 -9.82 19.46
N MET A 836 -16.73 -9.53 20.44
CA MET A 836 -15.50 -8.76 20.27
C MET A 836 -14.38 -9.66 19.74
N LEU A 837 -13.81 -9.31 18.59
CA LEU A 837 -12.73 -10.05 17.93
C LEU A 837 -11.55 -9.13 17.59
N PRO A 838 -10.73 -8.72 18.58
CA PRO A 838 -9.65 -7.75 18.37
C PRO A 838 -8.56 -8.19 17.38
N SER A 839 -8.45 -9.49 17.12
CA SER A 839 -7.53 -10.08 16.13
C SER A 839 -8.21 -10.48 14.82
N GLY A 840 -9.48 -10.09 14.58
CA GLY A 840 -10.30 -10.48 13.43
C GLY A 840 -11.02 -9.29 12.77
N GLU A 841 -12.33 -9.41 12.49
CA GLU A 841 -13.15 -8.33 11.88
C GLU A 841 -13.40 -7.12 12.81
N GLY A 842 -12.75 -7.06 13.97
CA GLY A 842 -12.98 -6.09 15.04
C GLY A 842 -14.11 -6.55 15.97
N TYR A 843 -15.33 -6.63 15.45
CA TYR A 843 -16.48 -7.18 16.16
C TYR A 843 -17.47 -7.80 15.17
N VAL A 844 -18.32 -8.70 15.64
CA VAL A 844 -19.41 -9.25 14.85
C VAL A 844 -20.72 -9.20 15.63
N LEU A 845 -21.79 -8.77 14.97
CA LEU A 845 -23.13 -8.87 15.53
C LEU A 845 -23.57 -10.33 15.58
N ARG A 846 -24.18 -10.73 16.70
CA ARG A 846 -24.71 -12.08 16.94
C ARG A 846 -26.21 -12.03 17.19
N PRO A 847 -27.03 -11.69 16.18
CA PRO A 847 -28.49 -11.70 16.32
C PRO A 847 -29.00 -13.07 16.75
N GLU A 848 -28.32 -14.15 16.35
CA GLU A 848 -28.63 -15.52 16.76
C GLU A 848 -28.49 -15.74 18.28
N TYR A 849 -27.69 -14.94 19.01
CA TYR A 849 -27.53 -15.08 20.46
C TYR A 849 -28.55 -14.24 21.26
N LEU A 850 -29.32 -13.35 20.61
CA LEU A 850 -30.25 -12.46 21.30
C LEU A 850 -31.30 -13.19 22.16
N PRO A 851 -31.91 -14.32 21.74
CA PRO A 851 -32.85 -15.05 22.59
C PRO A 851 -32.21 -15.50 23.91
N ALA A 852 -30.97 -16.01 23.86
CA ALA A 852 -30.20 -16.38 25.04
C ALA A 852 -29.84 -15.16 25.90
N MET A 853 -29.40 -14.06 25.28
CA MET A 853 -29.05 -12.83 26.01
C MET A 853 -30.25 -12.21 26.74
N ARG A 854 -31.43 -12.20 26.09
CA ARG A 854 -32.67 -11.68 26.71
C ARG A 854 -33.08 -12.50 27.92
N ALA A 855 -32.94 -13.82 27.86
CA ALA A 855 -33.21 -14.70 29.01
C ALA A 855 -32.17 -14.55 30.12
N LEU A 856 -30.91 -14.29 29.77
CA LEU A 856 -29.83 -13.98 30.71
C LEU A 856 -30.09 -12.65 31.45
N ALA A 857 -30.62 -11.65 30.74
CA ALA A 857 -30.86 -10.30 31.22
C ALA A 857 -32.19 -10.10 31.98
N ASP A 858 -32.90 -11.17 32.31
CA ASP A 858 -34.13 -11.11 33.12
C ASP A 858 -33.78 -10.93 34.61
N HIS A 859 -34.02 -9.71 35.12
CA HIS A 859 -33.42 -9.19 36.37
C HIS A 859 -33.92 -9.83 37.67
N ASP A 860 -34.95 -10.67 37.63
CA ASP A 860 -35.48 -11.34 38.82
C ASP A 860 -34.56 -12.44 39.36
N LYS A 861 -33.47 -12.78 38.66
CA LYS A 861 -32.55 -13.86 39.03
C LYS A 861 -31.10 -13.34 39.08
N LYS A 862 -30.57 -13.18 40.28
CA LYS A 862 -29.26 -12.53 40.53
C LYS A 862 -28.04 -13.20 39.89
N TRP A 863 -28.12 -14.45 39.42
CA TRP A 863 -27.02 -15.17 38.73
C TRP A 863 -27.59 -16.25 37.80
N VAL A 864 -28.01 -15.86 36.59
CA VAL A 864 -28.46 -16.82 35.56
C VAL A 864 -27.27 -17.25 34.72
N ARG A 865 -26.94 -18.55 34.78
CA ARG A 865 -26.14 -19.20 33.75
C ARG A 865 -27.08 -19.61 32.62
N VAL A 866 -26.74 -19.26 31.38
CA VAL A 866 -27.45 -19.79 30.21
C VAL A 866 -26.71 -21.01 29.70
N TYR A 867 -27.43 -22.13 29.66
CA TYR A 867 -26.87 -23.42 29.24
C TYR A 867 -26.96 -23.58 27.72
N LYS A 868 -25.86 -24.05 27.11
CA LYS A 868 -25.81 -24.42 25.68
C LYS A 868 -26.93 -25.39 25.29
N ASN A 869 -27.34 -26.28 26.19
CA ASN A 869 -28.42 -27.24 25.91
C ASN A 869 -29.79 -26.58 25.71
N SER A 870 -30.02 -25.42 26.34
CA SER A 870 -31.25 -24.66 26.20
C SER A 870 -31.24 -23.78 24.94
N TYR A 871 -30.05 -23.46 24.43
CA TYR A 871 -29.81 -22.58 23.29
C TYR A 871 -28.71 -23.20 22.38
N PRO A 872 -29.06 -24.16 21.52
CA PRO A 872 -28.10 -24.96 20.76
C PRO A 872 -27.12 -24.17 19.89
N GLU A 873 -27.52 -22.98 19.46
CA GLU A 873 -26.73 -21.99 18.71
C GLU A 873 -25.51 -21.47 19.49
N LEU A 874 -25.55 -21.52 20.83
CA LEU A 874 -24.44 -21.11 21.66
C LEU A 874 -23.29 -22.12 21.57
N PRO A 875 -22.04 -21.68 21.45
CA PRO A 875 -20.91 -22.61 21.36
C PRO A 875 -20.44 -23.11 22.73
N ALA A 876 -20.82 -22.46 23.83
CA ALA A 876 -20.56 -22.84 25.23
C ALA A 876 -21.69 -22.30 26.15
N ASP A 877 -21.66 -22.67 27.43
CA ASP A 877 -22.49 -22.01 28.45
C ASP A 877 -22.03 -20.55 28.63
N LEU A 878 -22.91 -19.71 29.16
CA LEU A 878 -22.64 -18.28 29.33
C LEU A 878 -22.92 -17.81 30.75
N ASP A 879 -22.03 -16.95 31.26
CA ASP A 879 -22.16 -16.25 32.53
C ASP A 879 -22.10 -14.73 32.35
N ILE A 880 -22.88 -13.99 33.14
CA ILE A 880 -22.73 -12.54 33.28
C ILE A 880 -21.49 -12.27 34.14
N LEU A 881 -20.55 -11.51 33.60
CA LEU A 881 -19.32 -11.10 34.27
C LEU A 881 -19.43 -9.70 34.85
N SER A 882 -20.19 -8.82 34.19
CA SER A 882 -20.47 -7.48 34.69
C SER A 882 -21.79 -6.98 34.12
N TYR A 883 -22.44 -6.10 34.89
CA TYR A 883 -23.69 -5.46 34.54
C TYR A 883 -23.56 -3.96 34.77
N PHE A 884 -24.09 -3.21 33.81
CA PHE A 884 -24.00 -1.77 33.72
C PHE A 884 -25.41 -1.24 33.45
N PRO A 885 -26.06 -0.55 34.41
CA PRO A 885 -27.39 -0.02 34.21
C PRO A 885 -27.38 1.09 33.15
N ALA A 886 -28.54 1.29 32.53
CA ALA A 886 -28.79 2.44 31.66
C ALA A 886 -28.52 3.75 32.41
N ASP A 887 -27.92 4.71 31.72
CA ASP A 887 -27.73 6.04 32.29
C ASP A 887 -29.07 6.79 32.27
N THR A 888 -29.49 7.32 33.43
CA THR A 888 -30.76 8.03 33.59
C THR A 888 -30.63 9.53 33.26
N GLN A 889 -29.44 10.02 32.91
CA GLN A 889 -29.30 11.38 32.41
C GLN A 889 -30.05 11.58 31.08
N ASP A 890 -30.77 12.68 31.02
CA ASP A 890 -31.80 12.98 30.03
C ASP A 890 -31.23 12.96 28.59
N ARG A 891 -31.68 11.99 27.77
CA ARG A 891 -31.35 11.87 26.34
C ARG A 891 -31.67 13.14 25.54
N SER A 892 -32.50 14.02 26.09
CA SER A 892 -33.01 15.22 25.42
C SER A 892 -31.99 16.35 25.27
N GLU A 893 -30.86 16.34 25.99
CA GLU A 893 -29.86 17.43 25.91
C GLU A 893 -28.63 17.17 25.02
N SER A 894 -28.38 15.94 24.53
CA SER A 894 -27.20 15.71 23.67
C SER A 894 -27.53 14.93 22.39
N ASN A 895 -27.92 15.67 21.34
CA ASN A 895 -27.81 15.25 19.93
C ASN A 895 -26.33 15.02 19.49
N GLN A 896 -25.43 14.76 20.44
CA GLN A 896 -23.99 14.76 20.28
C GLN A 896 -23.45 13.34 20.13
N VAL A 897 -22.47 13.19 19.25
CA VAL A 897 -21.72 11.94 19.08
C VAL A 897 -20.93 11.66 20.35
N PRO A 898 -21.06 10.49 20.99
CA PRO A 898 -20.29 10.18 22.20
C PRO A 898 -18.80 9.98 21.90
N ASN A 899 -17.94 10.47 22.80
CA ASN A 899 -16.50 10.18 22.79
C ASN A 899 -16.21 8.82 23.46
N THR A 900 -16.67 7.75 22.82
CA THR A 900 -16.56 6.37 23.32
C THR A 900 -15.13 5.95 23.65
N PHE A 901 -14.13 6.42 22.92
CA PHE A 901 -12.73 6.06 23.21
C PHE A 901 -12.28 6.52 24.60
N SER A 902 -12.77 7.67 25.05
CA SER A 902 -12.34 8.31 26.30
C SER A 902 -13.44 8.29 27.37
N SER A 903 -14.50 7.50 27.16
CA SER A 903 -15.64 7.45 28.07
C SER A 903 -15.34 6.60 29.30
N LYS A 904 -15.94 7.00 30.43
CA LYS A 904 -15.87 6.23 31.68
C LYS A 904 -16.44 4.82 31.49
N ARG A 905 -17.53 4.68 30.73
CA ARG A 905 -18.15 3.39 30.41
C ARG A 905 -17.16 2.46 29.73
N THR A 906 -16.43 2.97 28.73
CA THR A 906 -15.42 2.17 28.03
C THR A 906 -14.26 1.78 28.95
N ASP A 907 -13.82 2.65 29.86
CA ASP A 907 -12.81 2.30 30.87
C ASP A 907 -13.26 1.12 31.75
N GLU A 908 -14.52 1.12 32.17
CA GLU A 908 -15.12 0.04 32.97
C GLU A 908 -15.21 -1.27 32.17
N LEU A 909 -15.63 -1.22 30.90
CA LEU A 909 -15.65 -2.39 30.02
C LEU A 909 -14.25 -3.01 29.81
N ILE A 910 -13.25 -2.17 29.53
CA ILE A 910 -11.85 -2.61 29.38
C ILE A 910 -11.32 -3.24 30.67
N LYS A 911 -11.69 -2.67 31.83
CA LYS A 911 -11.35 -3.23 33.15
C LYS A 911 -11.96 -4.62 33.34
N THR A 912 -13.25 -4.80 33.05
CA THR A 912 -13.92 -6.10 33.11
C THR A 912 -13.24 -7.13 32.21
N PHE A 913 -12.87 -6.75 30.98
CA PHE A 913 -12.18 -7.64 30.05
C PHE A 913 -10.82 -8.12 30.57
N LYS A 914 -10.07 -7.23 31.21
CA LYS A 914 -8.77 -7.54 31.82
C LYS A 914 -8.91 -8.45 33.04
N GLU A 915 -9.77 -8.07 33.99
CA GLU A 915 -9.94 -8.79 35.27
C GLU A 915 -10.42 -10.23 35.06
N ASN A 916 -11.24 -10.45 34.03
CA ASN A 916 -11.77 -11.78 33.69
C ASN A 916 -10.95 -12.51 32.61
N GLN A 917 -9.79 -11.97 32.19
CA GLN A 917 -8.88 -12.58 31.21
C GLN A 917 -9.58 -12.99 29.90
N LEU A 918 -10.53 -12.18 29.42
CA LEU A 918 -11.46 -12.62 28.37
C LEU A 918 -10.83 -12.71 26.98
N PHE A 919 -9.75 -11.97 26.74
CA PHE A 919 -9.03 -12.04 25.47
C PHE A 919 -7.80 -12.96 25.53
N LEU A 920 -7.14 -13.05 26.68
CA LEU A 920 -5.86 -13.75 26.85
C LEU A 920 -5.81 -14.47 28.19
N ASN A 921 -5.66 -15.80 28.16
CA ASN A 921 -5.41 -16.60 29.35
C ASN A 921 -3.89 -16.85 29.49
N ARG A 922 -3.23 -15.99 30.26
CA ARG A 922 -1.76 -16.02 30.42
C ARG A 922 -1.23 -17.35 30.94
N LYS A 923 -1.95 -17.99 31.86
CA LYS A 923 -1.53 -19.27 32.45
C LYS A 923 -1.48 -20.37 31.39
N LEU A 924 -2.54 -20.49 30.58
CA LEU A 924 -2.59 -21.47 29.51
C LEU A 924 -1.56 -21.18 28.40
N MET A 925 -1.36 -19.91 28.07
CA MET A 925 -0.31 -19.50 27.14
C MET A 925 1.07 -19.93 27.63
N LEU A 926 1.38 -19.73 28.92
CA LEU A 926 2.65 -20.14 29.51
C LEU A 926 2.81 -21.66 29.53
N GLU A 927 1.78 -22.40 29.93
CA GLU A 927 1.79 -23.88 29.92
C GLU A 927 2.04 -24.43 28.51
N SER A 928 1.40 -23.86 27.49
CA SER A 928 1.61 -24.24 26.10
C SER A 928 2.99 -23.86 25.59
N ALA A 929 3.49 -22.67 25.94
CA ALA A 929 4.78 -22.17 25.46
C ALA A 929 5.97 -22.90 26.11
N ARG A 930 5.82 -23.39 27.36
CA ARG A 930 6.82 -24.24 28.01
C ARG A 930 7.03 -25.56 27.24
N GLY A 931 5.95 -26.14 26.70
CA GLY A 931 5.99 -27.46 26.07
C GLY A 931 6.49 -28.55 27.03
N VAL A 932 6.66 -29.77 26.51
CA VAL A 932 7.23 -30.90 27.27
C VAL A 932 8.36 -31.49 26.43
N THR A 933 9.59 -31.51 26.97
CA THR A 933 10.73 -32.17 26.31
C THR A 933 10.62 -33.69 26.38
N THR A 934 11.35 -34.40 25.50
CA THR A 934 11.42 -35.87 25.55
C THR A 934 11.89 -36.35 26.93
N ASN A 935 12.88 -35.65 27.51
CA ASN A 935 13.45 -35.97 28.82
C ASN A 935 12.43 -35.74 29.97
N GLU A 936 11.72 -34.61 29.97
CA GLU A 936 10.66 -34.31 30.95
C GLU A 936 9.47 -35.26 30.82
N ALA A 937 9.12 -35.69 29.60
CA ALA A 937 8.06 -36.68 29.38
C ALA A 937 8.44 -38.05 29.95
N ILE A 938 9.71 -38.45 29.82
CA ILE A 938 10.26 -39.66 30.42
C ILE A 938 10.30 -39.52 31.94
N GLN A 939 10.74 -38.38 32.46
CA GLN A 939 10.75 -38.09 33.89
C GLN A 939 9.33 -38.15 34.49
N LYS A 940 8.34 -37.53 33.87
CA LYS A 940 6.92 -37.63 34.28
C LYS A 940 6.39 -39.05 34.26
N ARG A 941 6.84 -39.92 33.33
CA ARG A 941 6.49 -41.36 33.33
C ARG A 941 7.04 -42.08 34.56
N PHE A 942 8.24 -41.72 35.01
CA PHE A 942 8.84 -42.29 36.22
C PHE A 942 8.26 -41.69 37.51
N GLU A 943 8.00 -40.38 37.57
CA GLU A 943 7.34 -39.71 38.71
C GLU A 943 5.87 -40.16 38.87
N ALA A 944 5.17 -40.42 37.75
CA ALA A 944 3.82 -41.02 37.78
C ALA A 944 3.82 -42.45 38.35
N ALA A 945 4.92 -43.21 38.21
CA ALA A 945 5.08 -44.51 38.87
C ALA A 945 5.35 -44.37 40.39
N GLU A 946 5.90 -43.23 40.81
CA GLU A 946 6.15 -42.87 42.21
C GLU A 946 4.85 -42.46 42.93
N SER A 947 3.93 -41.77 42.24
CA SER A 947 2.59 -41.44 42.76
C SER A 947 1.59 -42.61 42.72
N PHE A 948 1.83 -43.61 41.87
CA PHE A 948 1.00 -44.83 41.77
C PHE A 948 1.16 -45.79 42.96
N ILE A 949 2.26 -45.69 43.74
CA ILE A 949 2.47 -46.50 44.95
C ILE A 949 1.82 -45.89 46.21
N ILE A 950 1.42 -44.61 46.20
CA ILE A 950 0.78 -43.97 47.37
C ILE A 950 -0.71 -43.63 47.18
N ASN A 951 -1.28 -43.57 45.97
CA ASN A 951 -2.73 -43.35 45.82
C ASN A 951 -3.36 -44.29 44.79
N THR A 952 -3.77 -45.48 45.25
CA THR A 952 -4.80 -46.29 44.60
C THR A 952 -6.15 -45.59 44.78
N ILE A 953 -6.81 -45.16 43.69
CA ILE A 953 -8.29 -45.05 43.42
C ILE A 953 -8.54 -44.07 42.21
N ILE A 954 -8.54 -44.63 40.99
CA ILE A 954 -9.13 -44.31 39.63
C ILE A 954 -9.84 -42.93 39.41
N PRO A 955 -9.64 -42.13 38.29
CA PRO A 955 -9.87 -42.52 36.87
C PRO A 955 -9.01 -41.86 35.75
N PHE A 956 -8.23 -42.66 34.99
CA PHE A 956 -7.84 -42.42 33.56
C PHE A 956 -7.44 -43.76 32.87
N LYS A 957 -8.22 -44.82 33.08
CA LYS A 957 -7.88 -46.18 32.62
C LYS A 957 -7.98 -46.39 31.10
N SER A 958 -8.56 -45.48 30.32
CA SER A 958 -8.78 -45.71 28.88
C SER A 958 -7.65 -45.21 27.95
N ASN A 959 -6.69 -44.40 28.41
CA ASN A 959 -5.69 -43.78 27.52
C ASN A 959 -4.28 -44.37 27.65
N ILE A 960 -4.11 -45.43 28.46
CA ILE A 960 -2.83 -46.11 28.68
C ILE A 960 -2.83 -47.51 28.03
N GLU A 961 -4.00 -48.13 27.80
CA GLU A 961 -4.11 -49.42 27.12
C GLU A 961 -3.87 -49.30 25.59
N ASP A 962 -4.10 -48.12 24.98
CA ASP A 962 -3.90 -47.92 23.53
C ASP A 962 -2.42 -47.72 23.13
N LEU A 963 -1.58 -47.20 24.03
CA LEU A 963 -0.14 -46.94 23.79
C LEU A 963 0.74 -48.20 23.86
N ALA A 964 0.22 -49.30 24.39
CA ALA A 964 0.92 -50.58 24.54
C ALA A 964 0.55 -51.61 23.45
N SER A 965 -0.33 -51.28 22.50
CA SER A 965 -0.98 -52.26 21.62
C SER A 965 -0.25 -52.59 20.30
N GLY A 966 0.80 -51.85 19.92
CA GLY A 966 1.60 -52.17 18.73
C GLY A 966 0.86 -52.07 17.37
N ASP A 967 -0.33 -51.46 17.30
CA ASP A 967 -1.13 -51.32 16.07
C ASP A 967 -0.77 -50.02 15.30
N PRO A 968 -0.24 -50.10 14.06
CA PRO A 968 0.14 -48.93 13.26
C PRO A 968 -1.02 -48.00 12.89
N LYS A 969 -2.27 -48.50 12.82
CA LYS A 969 -3.44 -47.66 12.50
C LYS A 969 -4.00 -46.91 13.70
N ARG A 970 -3.69 -47.33 14.94
CA ARG A 970 -4.05 -46.59 16.16
C ARG A 970 -2.95 -45.64 16.66
N MET A 971 -1.68 -45.82 16.27
CA MET A 971 -0.64 -44.79 16.44
C MET A 971 -0.93 -43.49 15.65
N ALA A 972 -1.70 -43.56 14.56
CA ALA A 972 -2.05 -42.40 13.74
C ALA A 972 -3.07 -41.44 14.41
N MET A 973 -3.80 -41.89 15.44
CA MET A 973 -4.76 -41.05 16.19
C MET A 973 -4.17 -40.45 17.47
N GLY A 974 -2.98 -40.87 17.89
CA GLY A 974 -2.17 -40.22 18.94
C GLY A 974 -1.24 -39.11 18.43
N ALA A 975 -1.35 -38.74 17.15
CA ALA A 975 -0.42 -37.87 16.42
C ALA A 975 -0.99 -36.50 16.00
N ILE A 976 -2.09 -36.01 16.60
CA ILE A 976 -2.66 -34.68 16.28
C ILE A 976 -2.17 -33.59 17.25
N GLY A 977 -0.91 -33.68 17.69
CA GLY A 977 -0.31 -32.70 18.61
C GLY A 977 1.14 -32.31 18.29
N LEU A 978 1.66 -32.73 17.14
CA LEU A 978 3.03 -32.41 16.69
C LEU A 978 2.99 -32.06 15.20
N GLY A 979 2.77 -30.79 14.91
CA GLY A 979 2.82 -30.25 13.57
C GLY A 979 2.86 -28.75 13.64
N LEU A 980 4.07 -28.20 13.76
CA LEU A 980 4.48 -26.86 13.33
C LEU A 980 5.99 -26.76 13.58
N GLU A 981 6.77 -27.43 12.74
CA GLU A 981 8.10 -26.93 12.39
C GLU A 981 7.96 -26.03 11.17
N ILE A 982 8.93 -25.13 11.01
CA ILE A 982 9.18 -24.18 9.92
C ILE A 982 8.78 -22.72 10.24
N PHE A 983 9.82 -21.87 10.24
CA PHE A 983 9.89 -20.40 10.14
C PHE A 983 10.14 -19.58 11.42
N GLY A 984 11.43 -19.48 11.76
CA GLY A 984 11.99 -18.48 12.67
C GLY A 984 13.47 -18.24 12.40
N ALA A 985 13.83 -17.91 11.16
CA ALA A 985 15.20 -17.52 10.80
C ALA A 985 15.19 -16.09 10.20
N LEU A 986 16.09 -15.27 10.75
CA LEU A 986 16.43 -13.86 10.45
C LEU A 986 15.64 -12.80 11.22
N PHE A 987 16.28 -12.16 12.22
CA PHE A 987 16.57 -10.71 12.22
C PHE A 987 17.58 -10.34 13.32
N VAL A 988 18.72 -9.75 12.91
CA VAL A 988 19.50 -8.82 13.71
C VAL A 988 18.82 -7.46 13.58
N VAL A 989 18.38 -6.87 14.70
CA VAL A 989 17.80 -5.53 14.75
C VAL A 989 18.92 -4.50 14.93
N ALA A 990 19.15 -3.68 13.91
CA ALA A 990 19.77 -2.37 14.08
C ALA A 990 18.72 -1.39 14.62
N GLY A 991 19.06 -0.68 15.68
CA GLY A 991 18.14 0.06 16.53
C GLY A 991 17.51 1.32 15.91
N ALA A 992 16.39 1.72 16.51
CA ALA A 992 15.85 3.07 16.45
C ALA A 992 15.26 3.45 17.82
N VAL A 993 16.16 3.66 18.79
CA VAL A 993 15.87 4.46 19.98
C VAL A 993 15.88 5.92 19.54
N GLY A 994 14.74 6.61 19.64
CA GLY A 994 14.69 8.05 19.30
C GLY A 994 13.32 8.72 19.23
N ALA A 995 12.21 8.04 19.55
CA ALA A 995 10.87 8.65 19.43
C ALA A 995 10.35 9.33 20.73
N ALA A 996 10.91 9.04 21.90
CA ALA A 996 10.36 9.54 23.17
C ALA A 996 10.74 11.00 23.52
N ALA A 997 11.77 11.59 22.90
CA ALA A 997 12.34 12.85 23.36
C ALA A 997 11.71 14.14 22.78
N LYS A 998 10.75 14.07 21.85
CA LYS A 998 10.17 15.28 21.20
C LYS A 998 8.79 15.72 21.72
N ALA A 999 8.13 14.93 22.57
CA ALA A 999 6.75 15.16 22.99
C ALA A 999 6.54 16.44 23.82
N ALA A 1000 7.55 16.92 24.56
CA ALA A 1000 7.42 18.09 25.43
C ALA A 1000 7.32 19.45 24.68
N THR A 1001 7.65 19.50 23.39
CA THR A 1001 7.70 20.77 22.62
C THR A 1001 6.44 21.10 21.82
N THR A 1002 5.47 20.19 21.77
CA THR A 1002 4.27 20.30 20.92
C THR A 1002 3.22 21.25 21.50
N ALA A 1003 3.09 21.34 22.83
CA ALA A 1003 2.10 22.19 23.49
C ALA A 1003 2.41 23.70 23.36
N ALA A 1004 3.70 24.09 23.37
CA ALA A 1004 4.12 25.49 23.32
C ALA A 1004 4.01 26.12 21.91
N LYS A 1005 4.06 25.30 20.84
CA LYS A 1005 3.94 25.78 19.45
C LYS A 1005 2.49 26.02 19.03
N LEU A 1006 1.50 25.41 19.68
CA LEU A 1006 0.08 25.50 19.32
C LEU A 1006 -0.58 26.88 19.54
N ALA A 1007 0.09 27.83 20.21
CA ALA A 1007 -0.46 29.17 20.46
C ALA A 1007 -0.22 30.18 19.31
N GLN A 1008 0.64 29.87 18.32
CA GLN A 1008 1.03 30.83 17.27
C GLN A 1008 0.27 30.67 15.93
N TYR A 1009 -0.67 29.72 15.79
CA TYR A 1009 -1.18 29.28 14.48
C TYR A 1009 -2.69 29.47 14.23
N GLY A 1010 -3.40 30.21 15.09
CA GLY A 1010 -4.85 30.36 15.06
C GLY A 1010 -5.50 30.89 13.77
N ARG A 1011 -4.76 31.67 12.98
CA ARG A 1011 -5.34 32.42 11.84
C ARG A 1011 -5.14 31.76 10.47
N ALA A 1012 -4.12 30.91 10.28
CA ALA A 1012 -3.83 30.26 8.99
C ALA A 1012 -4.70 29.00 8.75
N ALA A 1013 -5.16 28.35 9.82
CA ALA A 1013 -5.99 27.15 9.73
C ALA A 1013 -7.40 27.46 9.19
N LEU A 1014 -7.99 28.60 9.57
CA LEU A 1014 -9.35 29.01 9.18
C LEU A 1014 -9.54 29.17 7.66
N SER A 1015 -8.53 29.69 6.94
CA SER A 1015 -8.59 29.78 5.47
C SER A 1015 -8.51 28.42 4.76
N MET A 1016 -7.99 27.38 5.42
CA MET A 1016 -7.90 26.02 4.86
C MET A 1016 -9.21 25.22 5.00
N PHE A 1017 -10.08 25.59 5.95
CA PHE A 1017 -11.40 24.94 6.13
C PHE A 1017 -12.45 25.39 5.11
N ASN A 1018 -12.25 26.57 4.50
CA ASN A 1018 -13.08 27.08 3.40
C ASN A 1018 -12.65 26.62 2.01
N LEU A 1019 -11.64 25.74 1.90
CA LEU A 1019 -11.34 25.06 0.65
C LEU A 1019 -12.41 23.97 0.45
N PRO A 1020 -13.28 24.11 -0.57
CA PRO A 1020 -14.21 23.05 -0.89
C PRO A 1020 -13.43 21.75 -1.15
N GLY A 1021 -14.04 20.59 -0.88
CA GLY A 1021 -13.40 19.26 -0.95
C GLY A 1021 -12.84 18.82 -2.31
N ALA A 1022 -12.71 19.72 -3.28
CA ALA A 1022 -11.84 19.56 -4.43
C ALA A 1022 -10.50 20.20 -4.09
N VAL A 1023 -9.43 19.42 -3.98
CA VAL A 1023 -8.08 19.94 -4.09
C VAL A 1023 -7.92 20.68 -5.42
N ILE A 1024 -7.80 21.99 -5.32
CA ILE A 1024 -7.86 23.00 -6.37
C ILE A 1024 -6.43 23.35 -6.78
N ASP A 1025 -6.05 22.97 -7.99
CA ASP A 1025 -5.03 23.63 -8.83
C ASP A 1025 -3.66 23.94 -8.20
N THR A 1026 -2.83 22.89 -7.98
CA THR A 1026 -1.51 23.03 -7.34
C THR A 1026 -0.35 23.45 -8.23
N SER A 1027 -0.58 23.93 -9.44
CA SER A 1027 0.47 24.71 -10.12
C SER A 1027 0.41 26.19 -9.73
N LYS A 1028 -0.79 26.75 -9.57
CA LYS A 1028 -1.00 28.15 -9.16
C LYS A 1028 -1.23 28.34 -7.66
N ALA A 1029 -1.86 27.40 -6.96
CA ALA A 1029 -2.01 27.45 -5.49
C ALA A 1029 -0.67 27.27 -4.75
N LEU A 1030 0.32 26.63 -5.39
CA LEU A 1030 1.70 26.54 -4.89
C LEU A 1030 2.33 27.93 -4.69
N TYR A 1031 1.93 28.93 -5.48
CA TYR A 1031 2.43 30.30 -5.34
C TYR A 1031 1.78 31.11 -4.21
N ARG A 1032 0.60 30.72 -3.71
CA ARG A 1032 -0.07 31.45 -2.61
C ARG A 1032 0.28 30.91 -1.23
N LEU A 1033 0.63 29.61 -1.12
CA LEU A 1033 0.98 28.98 0.16
C LEU A 1033 2.41 29.26 0.63
N THR A 1034 3.33 29.63 -0.26
CA THR A 1034 4.72 30.03 0.07
C THR A 1034 4.85 31.27 0.96
N SER A 1035 3.75 31.99 1.22
CA SER A 1035 3.72 33.20 2.05
C SER A 1035 3.30 32.96 3.50
N ILE A 1036 2.83 31.75 3.87
CA ILE A 1036 2.31 31.46 5.21
C ILE A 1036 3.16 30.36 5.85
N GLY A 1037 4.19 30.78 6.60
CA GLY A 1037 5.10 29.88 7.31
C GLY A 1037 4.41 29.04 8.39
N VAL A 1038 3.93 27.85 8.02
CA VAL A 1038 3.44 26.81 8.95
C VAL A 1038 4.38 25.63 8.90
N ARG A 1039 5.26 25.49 9.90
CA ARG A 1039 6.12 24.30 10.05
C ARG A 1039 5.35 23.17 10.74
N SER A 1040 5.05 22.13 9.95
CA SER A 1040 4.75 20.73 10.29
C SER A 1040 3.50 20.45 11.14
N ILE A 1041 2.43 19.93 10.52
CA ILE A 1041 1.58 18.90 11.13
C ILE A 1041 2.31 17.57 10.95
N GLY A 1042 2.55 16.84 12.04
CA GLY A 1042 3.57 15.78 12.18
C GLY A 1042 3.72 14.81 11.00
N THR A 1043 4.79 14.98 10.22
CA THR A 1043 5.22 14.07 9.13
C THR A 1043 5.60 12.65 9.59
N HIS A 1044 5.69 12.41 10.90
CA HIS A 1044 5.96 11.10 11.50
C HIS A 1044 4.70 10.30 11.85
N ALA A 1045 3.53 10.95 11.95
CA ALA A 1045 2.25 10.31 12.29
C ALA A 1045 1.69 9.34 11.22
N PRO A 1046 1.78 9.63 9.91
CA PRO A 1046 1.25 8.75 8.87
C PRO A 1046 1.99 7.40 8.82
N LYS A 1047 3.30 7.38 9.12
CA LYS A 1047 4.12 6.17 9.18
C LYS A 1047 3.70 5.22 10.31
N ALA A 1048 3.49 5.74 11.51
CA ALA A 1048 3.05 4.95 12.66
C ALA A 1048 1.64 4.39 12.45
N LEU A 1049 0.75 5.19 11.84
CA LEU A 1049 -0.59 4.77 11.46
C LEU A 1049 -0.55 3.69 10.36
N ALA A 1050 0.23 3.87 9.30
CA ALA A 1050 0.38 2.89 8.22
C ALA A 1050 0.88 1.55 8.74
N LYS A 1051 1.92 1.57 9.58
CA LYS A 1051 2.47 0.37 10.25
C LYS A 1051 1.45 -0.25 11.21
N GLY A 1052 0.71 0.56 11.96
CA GLY A 1052 -0.33 0.12 12.90
C GLY A 1052 -1.52 -0.55 12.23
N VAL A 1053 -2.03 0.06 11.17
CA VAL A 1053 -3.15 -0.46 10.39
C VAL A 1053 -2.74 -1.70 9.62
N SER A 1054 -1.55 -1.71 9.03
CA SER A 1054 -1.04 -2.90 8.34
C SER A 1054 -0.87 -4.05 9.33
N ASN A 1055 -0.30 -3.81 10.52
CA ASN A 1055 -0.17 -4.81 11.58
C ASN A 1055 -1.54 -5.30 12.05
N PHE A 1056 -2.49 -4.40 12.30
CA PHE A 1056 -3.84 -4.74 12.73
C PHE A 1056 -4.60 -5.59 11.69
N ARG A 1057 -4.58 -5.19 10.40
CA ARG A 1057 -5.24 -5.94 9.32
C ARG A 1057 -4.58 -7.26 9.00
N SER A 1058 -3.26 -7.33 9.12
CA SER A 1058 -2.54 -8.56 8.82
C SER A 1058 -2.77 -9.61 9.91
N LEU A 1059 -2.90 -9.20 11.17
CA LEU A 1059 -3.44 -10.04 12.24
C LEU A 1059 -4.84 -10.57 11.87
N ALA A 1060 -5.75 -9.69 11.44
CA ALA A 1060 -7.09 -10.07 11.00
C ALA A 1060 -7.13 -11.03 9.79
N SER A 1061 -6.23 -10.85 8.80
CA SER A 1061 -6.19 -11.69 7.60
C SER A 1061 -5.52 -13.06 7.81
N SER A 1062 -4.62 -13.17 8.81
CA SER A 1062 -3.87 -14.39 9.10
C SER A 1062 -4.72 -15.50 9.74
N ALA A 1063 -5.86 -15.13 10.33
CA ALA A 1063 -6.83 -16.05 10.95
C ALA A 1063 -7.63 -16.90 9.92
N GLY A 1064 -7.65 -16.49 8.63
CA GLY A 1064 -8.51 -17.12 7.62
C GLY A 1064 -7.98 -18.39 6.94
N LYS A 1065 -6.75 -18.86 7.24
CA LYS A 1065 -6.12 -19.99 6.52
C LYS A 1065 -5.28 -20.90 7.42
N SER A 1066 -5.93 -21.66 8.31
CA SER A 1066 -5.58 -23.05 8.68
C SER A 1066 -6.37 -23.51 9.92
N ASN A 1067 -7.03 -24.67 9.83
CA ASN A 1067 -7.57 -25.41 10.97
C ASN A 1067 -6.42 -25.90 11.87
N HIS A 1068 -6.10 -25.19 12.95
CA HIS A 1068 -5.35 -25.74 14.09
C HIS A 1068 -6.00 -25.23 15.38
N GLY A 1069 -6.80 -26.10 16.00
CA GLY A 1069 -7.66 -25.77 17.12
C GLY A 1069 -6.92 -25.69 18.44
N TYR A 1070 -6.33 -24.54 18.76
CA TYR A 1070 -6.02 -24.13 20.14
C TYR A 1070 -6.16 -22.61 20.39
N PHE A 1071 -6.49 -21.82 19.35
CA PHE A 1071 -6.68 -20.37 19.45
C PHE A 1071 -7.72 -19.91 18.42
N ARG A 1072 -8.89 -19.42 18.86
CA ARG A 1072 -9.79 -18.63 17.97
C ARG A 1072 -9.19 -17.28 17.58
N ASN A 1073 -8.16 -16.83 18.33
CA ASN A 1073 -7.36 -15.62 18.09
C ASN A 1073 -5.88 -15.97 17.78
N SER A 1074 -5.61 -17.05 17.03
CA SER A 1074 -4.22 -17.46 16.75
C SER A 1074 -3.47 -16.36 15.98
N PHE A 1075 -2.47 -15.77 16.64
CA PHE A 1075 -1.36 -15.14 15.94
C PHE A 1075 -0.62 -16.25 15.19
N LYS A 1076 -0.67 -16.25 13.86
CA LYS A 1076 0.30 -17.00 13.08
C LYS A 1076 1.69 -16.40 13.36
N PRO A 1077 2.73 -17.20 13.62
CA PRO A 1077 4.10 -16.75 13.36
C PRO A 1077 4.15 -16.31 11.89
N TRP A 1078 4.58 -15.08 11.68
CA TRP A 1078 4.73 -14.53 10.35
C TRP A 1078 5.79 -15.35 9.62
N THR A 1079 5.42 -15.93 8.47
CA THR A 1079 6.41 -16.64 7.67
C THR A 1079 7.41 -15.64 7.11
N THR A 1080 8.61 -16.09 6.71
CA THR A 1080 9.58 -15.23 6.01
C THR A 1080 8.96 -14.55 4.79
N ASN A 1081 7.92 -15.13 4.18
CA ASN A 1081 7.12 -14.52 3.12
C ASN A 1081 6.25 -13.33 3.56
N ASP A 1082 5.88 -13.23 4.83
CA ASP A 1082 5.08 -12.11 5.36
C ASP A 1082 5.98 -10.97 5.90
N THR A 1083 7.20 -11.25 6.33
CA THR A 1083 8.26 -10.24 6.57
C THR A 1083 8.84 -9.71 5.26
N VAL A 1084 9.00 -10.59 4.26
CA VAL A 1084 9.11 -10.20 2.84
C VAL A 1084 7.82 -9.50 2.41
N GLY A 1085 6.64 -9.80 2.97
CA GLY A 1085 5.37 -9.08 2.83
C GLY A 1085 5.41 -7.63 3.36
N LEU A 1086 6.06 -7.40 4.49
CA LEU A 1086 6.22 -6.09 5.14
C LEU A 1086 7.30 -5.24 4.46
N LEU A 1087 8.38 -5.86 3.98
CA LEU A 1087 9.39 -5.24 3.11
C LEU A 1087 8.96 -5.20 1.63
N SER A 1088 7.94 -5.96 1.22
CA SER A 1088 7.33 -5.89 -0.13
C SER A 1088 6.14 -4.93 -0.19
N ASN A 1089 5.53 -4.58 0.95
CA ASN A 1089 4.51 -3.52 1.04
C ASN A 1089 5.10 -2.11 0.91
N THR A 1090 6.44 -1.96 0.92
CA THR A 1090 7.12 -0.74 0.46
C THR A 1090 7.36 -0.74 -1.06
N GLY A 1091 6.87 -1.74 -1.79
CA GLY A 1091 7.12 -1.92 -3.22
C GLY A 1091 8.56 -2.37 -3.54
N LEU A 1092 9.44 -2.49 -2.55
CA LEU A 1092 10.88 -2.61 -2.76
C LEU A 1092 11.40 -4.02 -3.08
N ILE A 1093 10.69 -5.11 -2.74
CA ILE A 1093 11.19 -6.47 -2.99
C ILE A 1093 10.93 -6.95 -4.43
N ASN A 1094 9.76 -6.63 -5.03
CA ASN A 1094 9.53 -6.94 -6.45
C ASN A 1094 10.33 -6.03 -7.39
N THR A 1095 10.80 -4.88 -6.90
CA THR A 1095 11.83 -4.10 -7.57
C THR A 1095 13.22 -4.61 -7.25
N GLY A 1096 13.54 -5.13 -6.07
CA GLY A 1096 14.91 -5.52 -5.64
C GLY A 1096 15.72 -6.35 -6.65
N ILE A 1097 15.11 -7.40 -7.24
CA ILE A 1097 15.77 -8.23 -8.26
C ILE A 1097 15.99 -7.44 -9.57
N GLY A 1098 15.05 -6.56 -9.95
CA GLY A 1098 15.17 -5.67 -11.10
C GLY A 1098 15.98 -4.39 -10.83
N THR A 1099 16.10 -3.94 -9.58
CA THR A 1099 16.79 -2.73 -9.13
C THR A 1099 18.28 -2.99 -9.03
N GLU A 1100 18.71 -4.16 -8.54
CA GLU A 1100 20.12 -4.55 -8.66
C GLU A 1100 20.54 -4.65 -10.13
N ALA A 1101 19.75 -5.30 -11.00
CA ALA A 1101 20.03 -5.34 -12.44
C ALA A 1101 19.97 -3.93 -13.10
N TYR A 1102 19.02 -3.08 -12.70
CA TYR A 1102 18.91 -1.69 -13.17
C TYR A 1102 20.08 -0.81 -12.71
N VAL A 1103 20.59 -1.04 -11.50
CA VAL A 1103 21.79 -0.40 -10.94
C VAL A 1103 23.06 -0.90 -11.61
N GLN A 1104 23.11 -2.18 -11.98
CA GLN A 1104 24.24 -2.84 -12.65
C GLN A 1104 24.33 -2.54 -14.16
N GLN A 1105 23.23 -2.10 -14.79
CA GLN A 1105 23.25 -1.69 -16.20
C GLN A 1105 24.30 -0.58 -16.43
N PRO A 1106 24.97 -0.51 -17.59
CA PRO A 1106 25.65 0.71 -18.02
C PRO A 1106 24.63 1.83 -18.30
N PRO A 1107 24.97 3.13 -18.14
CA PRO A 1107 24.09 4.22 -18.56
C PRO A 1107 23.70 4.03 -20.04
N PRO A 1108 22.47 4.37 -20.46
CA PRO A 1108 22.11 4.32 -21.87
C PRO A 1108 23.12 5.15 -22.65
N VAL A 1109 23.79 4.53 -23.62
CA VAL A 1109 24.57 5.28 -24.61
C VAL A 1109 23.55 6.16 -25.32
N PRO A 1110 23.68 7.51 -25.30
CA PRO A 1110 22.78 8.36 -26.07
C PRO A 1110 22.80 7.86 -27.50
N SER A 1111 21.66 7.35 -27.96
CA SER A 1111 21.52 6.88 -29.33
C SER A 1111 21.90 8.04 -30.25
N PRO A 1112 22.75 7.85 -31.28
CA PRO A 1112 22.81 8.82 -32.36
C PRO A 1112 21.39 8.92 -32.89
N GLY A 1113 20.74 10.06 -32.66
CA GLY A 1113 19.30 10.21 -32.78
C GLY A 1113 18.79 9.65 -34.10
N THR A 1114 18.08 8.53 -34.05
CA THR A 1114 17.02 8.31 -35.03
C THR A 1114 15.83 9.06 -34.44
N ALA A 1115 15.67 10.31 -34.87
CA ALA A 1115 14.45 11.05 -34.61
C ALA A 1115 13.29 10.17 -35.10
N VAL A 1116 12.34 9.88 -34.22
CA VAL A 1116 11.02 9.50 -34.71
C VAL A 1116 10.43 10.78 -35.27
N THR A 1117 10.35 10.87 -36.60
CA THR A 1117 9.77 12.04 -37.26
C THR A 1117 8.27 11.81 -37.35
N VAL A 1118 7.54 12.46 -36.46
CA VAL A 1118 6.10 12.69 -36.56
C VAL A 1118 5.85 13.81 -37.56
#